data_AF-A0A524GFP1-F1
#
_entry.id   AF-A0A524GFP1-F1
#
_cell.length_a   1.000
_cell.length_b   1.000
_cell.length_c   1.000
_cell.angle_alpha   90.00
_cell.angle_beta   90.00
_cell.angle_gamma   90.00
#
_symmetry.space_group_name_H-M   'P 1'
#
loop_
_entity.id
_entity.type
_entity.pdbx_description
1 polymer ?
#
loop_
_entity_poly.entity_id
_entity_poly.type
_entity_poly.pdbx_seq_one_letter_code
_entity_poly.pdbx_strand_id
1 'polypeptide(L)'
;MKEESMTVSFSSFIPHPSSLSQNSSSSPSSTIRAYLGIDIGSISTNLAVIDEEGRLLAKRYLMTAGRPIEAVKQGLAEIGDEVGDRVDILGVGTTGSGRYMIADFVGADIVKNEITAQATAAAFINKDVDTIFEIGGQDSKYISLENGIIVDFEMNKACAAGTGSFLEEQAEKLNISIKEEFAQCALSAKNPCRLGERCTVFMENSLMSNLQRGADKNDLLAGLAYSIGQNNINRVVAGKRIGTNIFFQGGVAFNTSVAAAFEKYLGKRITIPPHHDVTGAIGMGLIAMKHMQAKDDNNSKTTFKGFALSQRPYEISSFECKGCPNVCKINRVKISGEESFLFYGGRCEKYDIRKKNASTLPDLFSFREEMLWKEHVERMTRRRGETETRRDGEKETDCQATTSPRRPIIGSPYIFFFHDYLPFWTTLLWELGFDVEVSPKTNRQIVTLGLERVLSEACFPVKVAYGHIRYLLDRDVDAVFLPSFINLNTPDDIFEKGLSCPYTQTIPYVTNIAFGGVKTIVPVVDMSRGEKFLISELRKAFKPFGIRKSQIAKSLPIAHEAQTKFTSAIKAKGAEILSALSQNAIVIIGRAYNAFDSGVNLEIPKKLADIGIVSIPFDFLPVDQYEIENEWPNMYWRSGQRILKAARAVQENRNLHAIYINNFLCGPDSFILKYFKKEMGDKPFLSIEIDEHSADAGAITRCEAFIDSIGNRHGGGSEKKKEGETIRPSSHVRHPSTRTVYLPRMSDHAFAIAAAFERCGVQAEVLPESDKKTTDIGRKHVSGKECYPCTVTTGDMMKKVMEPGFIPEKSAFFMPSGTGPCRFGQYNVFHRLVLDNAGYQDIPIFSPVQDTTFYSDLGIVGKDFTVRSWQGILAYELLTKCLHATRP
;
A
#
# COMPACT_ATOMS: atom_id res chain seq x y z
N MET A 1 -33.30 -30.53 -25.47
CA MET A 1 -34.70 -30.03 -25.63
C MET A 1 -34.66 -28.54 -25.33
N LYS A 2 -34.92 -27.74 -26.36
CA LYS A 2 -34.85 -26.27 -26.49
C LYS A 2 -33.47 -25.61 -26.28
N GLU A 3 -32.79 -25.43 -27.41
CA GLU A 3 -31.73 -24.44 -27.64
C GLU A 3 -32.32 -23.03 -27.54
N GLU A 4 -31.84 -22.22 -26.61
CA GLU A 4 -31.96 -20.76 -26.67
C GLU A 4 -30.57 -20.19 -26.96
N SER A 5 -30.40 -19.70 -28.19
CA SER A 5 -29.23 -18.95 -28.62
C SER A 5 -29.14 -17.64 -27.85
N MET A 6 -28.18 -17.55 -26.92
CA MET A 6 -27.79 -16.28 -26.28
C MET A 6 -27.19 -15.35 -27.35
N THR A 7 -28.02 -14.44 -27.87
CA THR A 7 -27.60 -13.31 -28.68
C THR A 7 -27.16 -12.19 -27.75
N VAL A 8 -25.89 -11.82 -27.83
CA VAL A 8 -25.35 -10.60 -27.20
C VAL A 8 -26.00 -9.41 -27.92
N SER A 9 -26.92 -8.75 -27.24
CA SER A 9 -27.63 -7.56 -27.76
C SER A 9 -26.70 -6.35 -27.73
N PHE A 10 -26.31 -5.88 -28.91
CA PHE A 10 -25.65 -4.58 -29.11
C PHE A 10 -26.72 -3.49 -29.27
N SER A 11 -26.98 -2.72 -28.21
CA SER A 11 -27.72 -1.44 -28.33
C SER A 11 -26.74 -0.31 -28.61
N SER A 12 -26.70 0.19 -29.84
CA SER A 12 -25.94 1.37 -30.23
C SER A 12 -26.56 2.65 -29.67
N PHE A 13 -26.07 3.11 -28.51
CA PHE A 13 -26.31 4.48 -28.04
C PHE A 13 -25.01 5.28 -28.14
N ILE A 14 -24.75 5.75 -29.36
CA ILE A 14 -24.10 7.00 -29.80
C ILE A 14 -24.08 6.88 -31.33
N PRO A 15 -24.78 7.74 -32.10
CA PRO A 15 -24.80 7.61 -33.55
C PRO A 15 -23.40 7.91 -34.13
N HIS A 16 -22.91 6.99 -34.96
CA HIS A 16 -21.76 7.22 -35.85
C HIS A 16 -22.16 8.30 -36.89
N PRO A 17 -21.31 9.29 -37.22
CA PRO A 17 -21.57 10.21 -38.31
C PRO A 17 -21.24 9.52 -39.64
N SER A 18 -22.06 8.58 -40.08
CA SER A 18 -22.01 8.00 -41.43
C SER A 18 -23.17 8.45 -42.31
N SER A 19 -23.68 9.67 -42.08
CA SER A 19 -24.61 10.34 -42.98
C SER A 19 -24.37 11.85 -43.01
N LEU A 20 -23.20 12.28 -43.48
CA LEU A 20 -23.12 13.55 -44.20
C LEU A 20 -23.69 13.30 -45.60
N SER A 21 -25.00 13.12 -45.68
CA SER A 21 -25.72 13.18 -46.95
C SER A 21 -25.61 14.61 -47.46
N GLN A 22 -25.06 14.72 -48.67
CA GLN A 22 -25.16 15.89 -49.53
C GLN A 22 -26.63 16.33 -49.57
N ASN A 23 -26.97 17.42 -48.88
CA ASN A 23 -27.96 18.42 -49.25
C ASN A 23 -28.27 19.35 -48.08
N SER A 24 -27.57 20.48 -48.00
CA SER A 24 -28.21 21.77 -47.77
C SER A 24 -27.21 22.89 -48.09
N SER A 25 -27.57 23.67 -49.10
CA SER A 25 -26.89 24.89 -49.49
C SER A 25 -27.29 26.02 -48.55
N SER A 26 -26.42 26.42 -47.62
CA SER A 26 -26.44 27.78 -47.04
C SER A 26 -25.15 28.13 -46.27
N SER A 27 -24.38 29.08 -46.82
CA SER A 27 -23.42 30.01 -46.15
C SER A 27 -22.12 29.46 -45.49
N PRO A 28 -21.05 30.28 -45.37
CA PRO A 28 -19.67 29.80 -45.22
C PRO A 28 -19.35 29.26 -43.81
N SER A 29 -18.46 28.27 -43.80
CA SER A 29 -17.95 27.45 -42.70
C SER A 29 -17.84 28.12 -41.32
N SER A 30 -18.78 27.84 -40.42
CA SER A 30 -18.52 27.95 -38.98
C SER A 30 -17.78 26.70 -38.51
N THR A 31 -16.56 26.84 -38.04
CA THR A 31 -15.80 25.77 -37.39
C THR A 31 -16.55 25.26 -36.15
N ILE A 32 -16.56 23.94 -35.94
CA ILE A 32 -17.22 23.30 -34.79
C ILE A 32 -16.38 23.58 -33.55
N ARG A 33 -16.99 24.16 -32.52
CA ARG A 33 -16.35 24.37 -31.22
C ARG A 33 -16.08 23.02 -30.55
N ALA A 34 -14.82 22.76 -30.21
CA ALA A 34 -14.39 21.44 -29.76
C ALA A 34 -13.32 21.51 -28.66
N TYR A 35 -13.08 20.36 -28.02
CA TYR A 35 -12.11 20.20 -26.94
C TYR A 35 -11.28 18.95 -27.18
N LEU A 36 -9.98 19.02 -26.88
CA LEU A 36 -9.06 17.90 -27.05
C LEU A 36 -8.68 17.33 -25.68
N GLY A 37 -8.92 16.04 -25.51
CA GLY A 37 -8.38 15.27 -24.40
C GLY A 37 -7.22 14.41 -24.85
N ILE A 38 -6.17 14.37 -24.05
CA ILE A 38 -4.99 13.53 -24.28
C ILE A 38 -4.74 12.68 -23.02
N ASP A 39 -4.68 11.37 -23.19
CA ASP A 39 -4.37 10.42 -22.13
C ASP A 39 -3.07 9.69 -22.47
N ILE A 40 -2.03 9.95 -21.67
CA ILE A 40 -0.67 9.50 -21.95
C ILE A 40 -0.27 8.44 -20.93
N GLY A 41 -0.57 7.19 -21.27
CA GLY A 41 -0.16 6.01 -20.52
C GLY A 41 1.25 5.52 -20.87
N SER A 42 1.75 4.58 -20.06
CA SER A 42 3.06 3.97 -20.24
C SER A 42 3.16 3.09 -21.49
N ILE A 43 2.02 2.50 -21.91
CA ILE A 43 1.93 1.60 -23.07
C ILE A 43 1.24 2.27 -24.25
N SER A 44 0.13 2.99 -24.02
CA SER A 44 -0.64 3.68 -25.05
C SER A 44 -0.79 5.17 -24.78
N THR A 45 -0.94 5.93 -25.87
CA THR A 45 -1.25 7.35 -25.89
C THR A 45 -2.53 7.54 -26.69
N ASN A 46 -3.54 8.13 -26.07
CA ASN A 46 -4.88 8.25 -26.61
C ASN A 46 -5.23 9.73 -26.78
N LEU A 47 -5.78 10.10 -27.93
CA LEU A 47 -6.29 11.44 -28.19
C LEU A 47 -7.77 11.35 -28.57
N ALA A 48 -8.58 12.28 -28.08
CA ALA A 48 -10.00 12.38 -28.41
C ALA A 48 -10.41 13.85 -28.57
N VAL A 49 -11.04 14.17 -29.69
CA VAL A 49 -11.67 15.48 -29.93
C VAL A 49 -13.17 15.34 -29.76
N ILE A 50 -13.75 16.15 -28.88
CA ILE A 50 -15.19 16.18 -28.61
C ILE A 50 -15.78 17.56 -28.91
N ASP A 51 -17.05 17.64 -29.29
CA ASP A 51 -17.77 18.92 -29.40
C ASP A 51 -18.36 19.39 -28.05
N GLU A 52 -19.07 20.53 -28.07
CA GLU A 52 -19.72 21.12 -26.89
C GLU A 52 -20.83 20.24 -26.28
N GLU A 53 -21.39 19.30 -27.05
CA GLU A 53 -22.33 18.29 -26.54
C GLU A 53 -21.64 17.03 -26.01
N GLY A 54 -20.31 16.96 -26.11
CA GLY A 54 -19.51 15.81 -25.69
C GLY A 54 -19.50 14.65 -26.68
N ARG A 55 -19.96 14.85 -27.93
CA ARG A 55 -19.90 13.83 -28.99
C ARG A 55 -18.48 13.72 -29.52
N LEU A 56 -18.02 12.50 -29.75
CA LEU A 56 -16.69 12.23 -30.27
C LEU A 56 -16.60 12.55 -31.77
N LEU A 57 -15.74 13.49 -32.14
CA LEU A 57 -15.48 13.89 -33.53
C LEU A 57 -14.34 13.10 -34.17
N ALA A 58 -13.26 12.89 -33.42
CA ALA A 58 -12.09 12.13 -33.86
C ALA A 58 -11.38 11.48 -32.66
N LYS A 59 -10.74 10.32 -32.87
CA LYS A 59 -9.89 9.67 -31.87
C LYS A 59 -8.65 9.00 -32.45
N ARG A 60 -7.60 8.84 -31.64
CA ARG A 60 -6.43 8.01 -31.93
C ARG A 60 -6.05 7.19 -30.72
N TYR A 61 -5.69 5.92 -30.95
CA TYR A 61 -5.08 5.02 -29.97
C TYR A 61 -3.72 4.61 -30.53
N LEU A 62 -2.64 5.11 -29.93
CA LEU A 62 -1.28 4.93 -30.42
C LEU A 62 -0.42 4.24 -29.36
N MET A 63 0.61 3.50 -29.78
CA MET A 63 1.56 2.92 -28.83
C MET A 63 2.56 3.99 -28.39
N THR A 64 2.69 4.20 -27.08
CA THR A 64 3.66 5.15 -26.50
C THR A 64 5.09 4.70 -26.81
N ALA A 65 5.37 3.39 -26.73
CA ALA A 65 6.68 2.78 -27.04
C ALA A 65 7.88 3.51 -26.42
N GLY A 66 7.73 4.01 -25.18
CA GLY A 66 8.74 4.80 -24.47
C GLY A 66 9.02 6.20 -25.04
N ARG A 67 8.25 6.63 -26.06
CA ARG A 67 8.38 7.90 -26.79
C ARG A 67 7.08 8.69 -26.76
N PRO A 68 6.65 9.21 -25.58
CA PRO A 68 5.35 9.87 -25.43
C PRO A 68 5.21 11.13 -26.30
N ILE A 69 6.27 11.91 -26.48
CA ILE A 69 6.24 13.12 -27.32
C ILE A 69 5.97 12.75 -28.79
N GLU A 70 6.62 11.71 -29.32
CA GLU A 70 6.42 11.25 -30.69
C GLU A 70 5.00 10.73 -30.91
N ALA A 71 4.48 9.93 -29.97
CA ALA A 71 3.12 9.43 -30.06
C ALA A 71 2.08 10.57 -30.06
N VAL A 72 2.27 11.60 -29.22
CA VAL A 72 1.40 12.79 -29.21
C VAL A 72 1.54 13.58 -30.51
N LYS A 73 2.76 13.78 -31.04
CA LYS A 73 2.97 14.48 -32.32
C LYS A 73 2.27 13.76 -33.47
N GLN A 74 2.41 12.44 -33.53
CA GLN A 74 1.73 11.61 -34.52
C GLN A 74 0.20 11.75 -34.38
N GLY A 75 -0.33 11.61 -33.16
CA GLY A 75 -1.77 11.75 -32.93
C GLY A 75 -2.31 13.13 -33.29
N LEU A 76 -1.57 14.20 -32.98
CA LEU A 76 -1.95 15.56 -33.36
C LEU A 76 -1.90 15.80 -34.87
N ALA A 77 -0.92 15.24 -35.57
CA ALA A 77 -0.86 15.30 -37.03
C ALA A 77 -2.07 14.59 -37.64
N GLU A 78 -2.29 13.33 -37.27
CA GLU A 78 -3.38 12.53 -37.85
C GLU A 78 -4.76 13.10 -37.55
N ILE A 79 -4.99 13.68 -36.37
CA ILE A 79 -6.24 14.37 -36.02
C ILE A 79 -6.35 15.71 -36.73
N GLY A 80 -5.25 16.47 -36.83
CA GLY A 80 -5.20 17.74 -37.54
C GLY A 80 -5.57 17.58 -39.01
N ASP A 81 -5.02 16.57 -39.69
CA ASP A 81 -5.34 16.24 -41.08
C ASP A 81 -6.79 15.80 -41.25
N GLU A 82 -7.37 15.13 -40.24
CA GLU A 82 -8.75 14.67 -40.29
C GLU A 82 -9.74 15.81 -40.04
N VAL A 83 -9.64 16.53 -38.92
CA VAL A 83 -10.68 17.48 -38.46
C VAL A 83 -10.19 18.91 -38.26
N GLY A 84 -8.90 19.20 -38.41
CA GLY A 84 -8.29 20.49 -38.05
C GLY A 84 -8.93 21.71 -38.71
N ASP A 85 -9.23 21.65 -40.01
CA ASP A 85 -9.88 22.75 -40.74
C ASP A 85 -11.38 22.93 -40.39
N ARG A 86 -11.95 21.98 -39.64
CA ARG A 86 -13.39 21.90 -39.33
C ARG A 86 -13.69 22.20 -37.88
N VAL A 87 -12.68 22.28 -37.00
CA VAL A 87 -12.85 22.45 -35.55
C VAL A 87 -12.08 23.65 -35.02
N ASP A 88 -12.64 24.32 -34.02
CA ASP A 88 -11.97 25.32 -33.20
C ASP A 88 -11.77 24.75 -31.80
N ILE A 89 -10.52 24.47 -31.42
CA ILE A 89 -10.20 23.86 -30.12
C ILE A 89 -10.20 24.94 -29.05
N LEU A 90 -11.20 24.89 -28.17
CA LEU A 90 -11.42 25.87 -27.10
C LEU A 90 -10.76 25.47 -25.77
N GLY A 91 -10.29 24.23 -25.65
CA GLY A 91 -9.59 23.78 -24.46
C GLY A 91 -8.94 22.41 -24.62
N VAL A 92 -7.83 22.23 -23.91
CA VAL A 92 -7.06 20.97 -23.92
C VAL A 92 -6.83 20.44 -22.52
N GLY A 93 -7.12 19.16 -22.33
CA GLY A 93 -6.89 18.45 -21.07
C GLY A 93 -5.90 17.30 -21.25
N THR A 94 -4.98 17.12 -20.30
CA THR A 94 -4.05 15.98 -20.29
C THR A 94 -4.18 15.11 -19.04
N THR A 95 -4.11 13.79 -19.21
CA THR A 95 -4.11 12.77 -18.14
C THR A 95 -3.12 11.63 -18.41
N GLY A 96 -3.12 10.62 -17.54
CA GLY A 96 -2.19 9.49 -17.59
C GLY A 96 -0.85 9.76 -16.87
N SER A 97 0.09 8.83 -17.00
CA SER A 97 1.41 8.88 -16.35
C SER A 97 2.33 9.97 -16.94
N GLY A 98 2.17 10.30 -18.22
CA GLY A 98 2.94 11.34 -18.92
C GLY A 98 2.32 12.74 -18.87
N ARG A 99 1.21 12.94 -18.15
CA ARG A 99 0.35 14.14 -18.25
C ARG A 99 1.07 15.47 -18.07
N TYR A 100 1.94 15.60 -17.06
CA TYR A 100 2.61 16.87 -16.75
C TYR A 100 3.58 17.28 -17.86
N MET A 101 4.38 16.33 -18.36
CA MET A 101 5.32 16.57 -19.45
C MET A 101 4.58 17.00 -20.73
N ILE A 102 3.51 16.29 -21.06
CA ILE A 102 2.76 16.57 -22.30
C ILE A 102 1.91 17.83 -22.16
N ALA A 103 1.41 18.15 -20.96
CA ALA A 103 0.70 19.39 -20.69
C ALA A 103 1.52 20.61 -21.12
N ASP A 104 2.79 20.66 -20.72
CA ASP A 104 3.67 21.77 -21.05
C ASP A 104 4.07 21.74 -22.55
N PHE A 105 4.18 20.55 -23.14
CA PHE A 105 4.44 20.38 -24.57
C PHE A 105 3.30 20.94 -25.43
N VAL A 106 2.05 20.54 -25.18
CA VAL A 106 0.88 20.92 -26.01
C VAL A 106 0.26 22.25 -25.63
N GLY A 107 0.56 22.77 -24.44
CA GLY A 107 -0.15 23.90 -23.85
C GLY A 107 -1.53 23.49 -23.34
N ALA A 108 -1.58 22.55 -22.40
CA ALA A 108 -2.84 22.07 -21.83
C ALA A 108 -3.38 23.03 -20.75
N ASP A 109 -4.67 23.34 -20.86
CA ASP A 109 -5.39 24.24 -19.94
C ASP A 109 -5.70 23.61 -18.59
N ILE A 110 -5.80 22.29 -18.56
CA ILE A 110 -6.02 21.50 -17.34
C ILE A 110 -5.26 20.19 -17.37
N VAL A 111 -4.70 19.83 -16.23
CA VAL A 111 -4.08 18.52 -15.98
C VAL A 111 -4.87 17.86 -14.87
N LYS A 112 -5.34 16.62 -15.10
CA LYS A 112 -6.10 15.87 -14.11
C LYS A 112 -5.67 14.40 -14.10
N ASN A 113 -5.83 13.74 -12.96
CA ASN A 113 -5.51 12.31 -12.83
C ASN A 113 -6.46 11.44 -13.69
N GLU A 114 -6.00 10.23 -14.00
CA GLU A 114 -6.70 9.33 -14.93
C GLU A 114 -7.99 8.75 -14.34
N ILE A 115 -8.03 8.54 -13.02
CA ILE A 115 -9.22 8.02 -12.32
C ILE A 115 -10.40 8.97 -12.53
N THR A 116 -10.19 10.27 -12.35
CA THR A 116 -11.21 11.30 -12.60
C THR A 116 -11.62 11.34 -14.07
N ALA A 117 -10.68 11.20 -15.01
CA ALA A 117 -10.98 11.18 -16.43
C ALA A 117 -11.84 9.96 -16.83
N GLN A 118 -11.44 8.75 -16.45
CA GLN A 118 -12.17 7.51 -16.72
C GLN A 118 -13.59 7.54 -16.12
N ALA A 119 -13.70 7.98 -14.86
CA ALA A 119 -14.99 8.16 -14.20
C ALA A 119 -15.90 9.17 -14.92
N THR A 120 -15.33 10.30 -15.35
CA THR A 120 -16.09 11.35 -16.06
C THR A 120 -16.64 10.82 -17.38
N ALA A 121 -15.83 10.08 -18.15
CA ALA A 121 -16.29 9.47 -19.39
C ALA A 121 -17.37 8.41 -19.13
N ALA A 122 -17.19 7.54 -18.14
CA ALA A 122 -18.16 6.51 -17.80
C ALA A 122 -19.52 7.11 -17.41
N ALA A 123 -19.52 8.10 -16.50
CA ALA A 123 -20.73 8.77 -16.02
C ALA A 123 -21.43 9.59 -17.12
N PHE A 124 -20.68 10.06 -18.11
CA PHE A 124 -21.24 10.71 -19.30
C PHE A 124 -21.92 9.70 -20.24
N ILE A 125 -21.29 8.54 -20.48
CA ILE A 125 -21.83 7.47 -21.34
C ILE A 125 -23.08 6.84 -20.73
N ASN A 126 -23.07 6.54 -19.43
CA ASN A 126 -24.23 6.03 -18.71
C ASN A 126 -24.25 6.59 -17.28
N LYS A 127 -25.30 7.34 -16.95
CA LYS A 127 -25.46 7.97 -15.62
C LYS A 127 -25.66 6.95 -14.49
N ASP A 128 -26.13 5.75 -14.81
CA ASP A 128 -26.41 4.70 -13.84
C ASP A 128 -25.20 3.78 -13.58
N VAL A 129 -24.06 4.02 -14.23
CA VAL A 129 -22.82 3.25 -13.98
C VAL A 129 -22.39 3.42 -12.53
N ASP A 130 -22.13 2.29 -11.87
CA ASP A 130 -21.75 2.27 -10.45
C ASP A 130 -20.37 1.65 -10.20
N THR A 131 -19.85 0.91 -11.18
CA THR A 131 -18.58 0.19 -11.07
C THR A 131 -17.83 0.25 -12.40
N ILE A 132 -16.55 0.56 -12.34
CA ILE A 132 -15.66 0.54 -13.50
C ILE A 132 -14.49 -0.39 -13.19
N PHE A 133 -14.27 -1.36 -14.07
CA PHE A 133 -13.01 -2.09 -14.19
C PHE A 133 -12.27 -1.54 -15.41
N GLU A 134 -11.18 -0.81 -15.21
CA GLU A 134 -10.31 -0.37 -16.29
C GLU A 134 -9.05 -1.22 -16.25
N ILE A 135 -8.71 -1.87 -17.37
CA ILE A 135 -7.49 -2.68 -17.47
C ILE A 135 -6.71 -2.23 -18.70
N GLY A 136 -5.63 -1.51 -18.41
CA GLY A 136 -4.68 -1.04 -19.40
C GLY A 136 -3.55 -2.03 -19.66
N GLY A 137 -2.49 -1.53 -20.28
CA GLY A 137 -1.31 -2.34 -20.61
C GLY A 137 -0.46 -2.72 -19.40
N GLN A 138 -0.29 -1.83 -18.42
CA GLN A 138 0.58 -2.04 -17.25
C GLN A 138 -0.10 -1.90 -15.90
N ASP A 139 -1.28 -1.29 -15.87
CA ASP A 139 -2.05 -1.09 -14.66
C ASP A 139 -3.50 -1.50 -14.85
N SER A 140 -4.18 -1.63 -13.71
CA SER A 140 -5.57 -2.03 -13.61
C SER A 140 -6.22 -1.27 -12.47
N LYS A 141 -7.39 -0.72 -12.74
CA LYS A 141 -8.10 0.20 -11.86
C LYS A 141 -9.50 -0.32 -11.60
N TYR A 142 -9.95 -0.16 -10.37
CA TYR A 142 -11.32 -0.31 -9.95
C TYR A 142 -11.82 1.06 -9.48
N ILE A 143 -12.99 1.48 -9.94
CA ILE A 143 -13.62 2.74 -9.54
C ILE A 143 -15.08 2.47 -9.20
N SER A 144 -15.53 2.93 -8.04
CA SER A 144 -16.92 2.90 -7.63
C SER A 144 -17.52 4.29 -7.70
N LEU A 145 -18.71 4.38 -8.29
CA LEU A 145 -19.45 5.61 -8.49
C LEU A 145 -20.79 5.55 -7.75
N GLU A 146 -21.18 6.69 -7.17
CA GLU A 146 -22.56 6.94 -6.72
C GLU A 146 -23.01 8.28 -7.30
N ASN A 147 -24.12 8.27 -8.04
CA ASN A 147 -24.65 9.46 -8.73
C ASN A 147 -23.59 10.18 -9.60
N GLY A 148 -22.73 9.41 -10.27
CA GLY A 148 -21.64 9.94 -11.10
C GLY A 148 -20.44 10.50 -10.33
N ILE A 149 -20.41 10.38 -9.00
CA ILE A 149 -19.30 10.83 -8.14
C ILE A 149 -18.48 9.64 -7.68
N ILE A 150 -17.15 9.76 -7.71
CA ILE A 150 -16.22 8.74 -7.21
C ILE A 150 -16.34 8.62 -5.69
N VAL A 151 -16.84 7.48 -5.23
CA VAL A 151 -16.97 7.17 -3.80
C VAL A 151 -15.85 6.29 -3.28
N ASP A 152 -15.26 5.44 -4.12
CA ASP A 152 -14.13 4.57 -3.80
C ASP A 152 -13.36 4.25 -5.10
N PHE A 153 -12.07 3.96 -4.98
CA PHE A 153 -11.26 3.48 -6.10
C PHE A 153 -10.08 2.66 -5.59
N GLU A 154 -9.53 1.79 -6.42
CA GLU A 154 -8.30 1.06 -6.14
C GLU A 154 -7.51 0.87 -7.43
N MET A 155 -6.19 0.80 -7.32
CA MET A 155 -5.32 0.51 -8.46
C MET A 155 -4.34 -0.59 -8.09
N ASN A 156 -4.09 -1.52 -9.03
CA ASN A 156 -3.13 -2.59 -8.84
C ASN A 156 -1.76 -2.03 -8.42
N LYS A 157 -1.06 -2.77 -7.55
CA LYS A 157 0.20 -2.33 -6.96
C LYS A 157 1.35 -2.80 -7.85
N ALA A 158 1.96 -1.90 -8.61
CA ALA A 158 3.20 -2.09 -9.40
C ALA A 158 3.43 -3.52 -9.96
N CYS A 159 2.37 -4.20 -10.41
CA CYS A 159 2.39 -5.61 -10.73
C CYS A 159 1.79 -5.81 -12.11
N ALA A 160 2.56 -6.42 -13.01
CA ALA A 160 2.08 -6.78 -14.35
C ALA A 160 1.01 -7.88 -14.33
N ALA A 161 0.84 -8.59 -13.21
CA ALA A 161 -0.18 -9.63 -13.09
C ALA A 161 -1.56 -8.98 -13.20
N GLY A 162 -2.39 -9.50 -14.12
CA GLY A 162 -3.74 -8.99 -14.34
C GLY A 162 -3.83 -7.82 -15.33
N THR A 163 -2.82 -7.60 -16.19
CA THR A 163 -2.76 -6.47 -17.14
C THR A 163 -2.59 -6.94 -18.59
N GLY A 164 -2.76 -6.03 -19.55
CA GLY A 164 -2.65 -6.35 -20.98
C GLY A 164 -1.27 -6.84 -21.41
N SER A 165 -0.18 -6.29 -20.85
CA SER A 165 1.18 -6.71 -21.22
C SER A 165 1.45 -8.17 -20.87
N PHE A 166 0.84 -8.67 -19.80
CA PHE A 166 0.93 -10.09 -19.45
C PHE A 166 0.26 -10.98 -20.50
N LEU A 167 -0.95 -10.62 -20.96
CA LEU A 167 -1.60 -11.38 -22.03
C LEU A 167 -0.77 -11.38 -23.31
N GLU A 168 -0.21 -10.22 -23.67
CA GLU A 168 0.60 -10.06 -24.88
C GLU A 168 1.82 -10.98 -24.83
N GLU A 169 2.56 -10.97 -23.73
CA GLU A 169 3.72 -11.85 -23.52
C GLU A 169 3.36 -13.34 -23.57
N GLN A 170 2.24 -13.74 -22.94
CA GLN A 170 1.83 -15.15 -22.96
C GLN A 170 1.30 -15.59 -24.33
N ALA A 171 0.58 -14.71 -25.04
CA ALA A 171 0.08 -14.98 -26.38
C ALA A 171 1.25 -15.17 -27.37
N GLU A 172 2.26 -14.33 -27.30
CA GLU A 172 3.48 -14.44 -28.11
C GLU A 172 4.21 -15.76 -27.84
N LYS A 173 4.36 -16.17 -26.57
CA LYS A 173 4.95 -17.47 -26.19
C LYS A 173 4.15 -18.68 -26.71
N LEU A 174 2.82 -18.55 -26.82
CA LEU A 174 1.95 -19.60 -27.38
C LEU A 174 1.85 -19.53 -28.92
N ASN A 175 2.50 -18.54 -29.53
CA ASN A 175 2.45 -18.21 -30.95
C ASN A 175 1.02 -17.96 -31.43
N ILE A 176 0.31 -17.08 -30.71
CA ILE A 176 -1.09 -16.68 -30.94
C ILE A 176 -1.17 -15.15 -31.04
N SER A 177 -1.87 -14.63 -32.04
CA SER A 177 -2.16 -13.20 -32.15
C SER A 177 -3.13 -12.75 -31.06
N ILE A 178 -2.69 -11.81 -30.20
CA ILE A 178 -3.55 -11.24 -29.16
C ILE A 178 -4.77 -10.49 -29.74
N LYS A 179 -4.61 -9.85 -30.90
CA LYS A 179 -5.64 -9.03 -31.53
C LYS A 179 -6.65 -9.86 -32.33
N GLU A 180 -6.17 -10.89 -33.03
CA GLU A 180 -7.00 -11.59 -34.02
C GLU A 180 -7.51 -12.95 -33.51
N GLU A 181 -6.71 -13.67 -32.74
CA GLU A 181 -6.97 -15.09 -32.45
C GLU A 181 -7.35 -15.35 -30.99
N PHE A 182 -6.73 -14.66 -30.03
CA PHE A 182 -6.81 -14.99 -28.61
C PHE A 182 -8.24 -15.13 -28.11
N ALA A 183 -9.09 -14.11 -28.32
CA ALA A 183 -10.44 -14.09 -27.78
C ALA A 183 -11.30 -15.22 -28.35
N GLN A 184 -11.19 -15.47 -29.66
CA GLN A 184 -11.93 -16.53 -30.33
C GLN A 184 -11.51 -17.91 -29.83
N CYS A 185 -10.20 -18.17 -29.72
CA CYS A 185 -9.66 -19.40 -29.18
C CYS A 185 -10.13 -19.62 -27.73
N ALA A 186 -9.98 -18.63 -26.86
CA ALA A 186 -10.39 -18.71 -25.47
C ALA A 186 -11.90 -18.96 -25.29
N LEU A 187 -12.75 -18.32 -26.11
CA LEU A 187 -14.21 -18.53 -26.06
C LEU A 187 -14.64 -19.91 -26.57
N SER A 188 -13.82 -20.56 -27.41
CA SER A 188 -14.07 -21.92 -27.91
C SER A 188 -13.61 -23.03 -26.95
N ALA A 189 -12.94 -22.66 -25.85
CA ALA A 189 -12.42 -23.58 -24.86
C ALA A 189 -13.53 -24.39 -24.17
N LYS A 190 -13.28 -25.67 -23.92
CA LYS A 190 -14.24 -26.56 -23.25
C LYS A 190 -13.91 -26.72 -21.78
N ASN A 191 -12.62 -26.73 -21.43
CA ASN A 191 -12.12 -26.99 -20.08
C ASN A 191 -10.99 -26.00 -19.72
N PRO A 192 -11.31 -24.72 -19.44
CA PRO A 192 -10.30 -23.71 -19.12
C PRO A 192 -9.32 -24.14 -18.04
N CYS A 193 -8.03 -24.02 -18.31
CA CYS A 193 -6.95 -24.41 -17.40
C CYS A 193 -6.91 -23.49 -16.17
N ARG A 194 -6.64 -24.05 -14.99
CA ARG A 194 -6.41 -23.23 -13.78
C ARG A 194 -4.95 -22.82 -13.69
N LEU A 195 -4.66 -21.56 -14.03
CA LEU A 195 -3.31 -21.02 -14.03
C LEU A 195 -2.96 -20.21 -12.76
N GLY A 196 -3.95 -19.98 -11.88
CA GLY A 196 -3.81 -19.20 -10.64
C GLY A 196 -3.96 -17.69 -10.86
N GLU A 197 -4.00 -16.90 -9.78
CA GLU A 197 -4.33 -15.47 -9.85
C GLU A 197 -3.30 -14.51 -9.21
N ARG A 198 -2.08 -14.96 -8.88
CA ARG A 198 -1.16 -14.19 -8.00
C ARG A 198 -0.10 -13.37 -8.72
N CYS A 199 0.89 -14.05 -9.30
CA CYS A 199 2.09 -13.42 -9.88
C CYS A 199 2.24 -13.94 -11.31
N THR A 200 2.67 -13.07 -12.22
CA THR A 200 2.97 -13.43 -13.62
C THR A 200 3.88 -14.65 -13.70
N VAL A 201 4.94 -14.69 -12.87
CA VAL A 201 5.89 -15.82 -12.82
C VAL A 201 5.23 -17.14 -12.43
N PHE A 202 4.34 -17.15 -11.43
CA PHE A 202 3.65 -18.38 -11.03
C PHE A 202 2.57 -18.79 -12.03
N MET A 203 1.90 -17.81 -12.64
CA MET A 203 0.92 -18.07 -13.70
C MET A 203 1.62 -18.63 -14.95
N GLU A 204 2.78 -18.10 -15.31
CA GLU A 204 3.63 -18.58 -16.39
C GLU A 204 4.12 -20.01 -16.12
N ASN A 205 4.67 -20.28 -14.94
CA ASN A 205 5.08 -21.65 -14.57
C ASN A 205 3.90 -22.63 -14.64
N SER A 206 2.71 -22.19 -14.22
CA SER A 206 1.48 -22.99 -14.32
C SER A 206 1.05 -23.19 -15.77
N LEU A 207 1.14 -22.16 -16.61
CA LEU A 207 0.85 -22.21 -18.05
C LEU A 207 1.78 -23.23 -18.72
N MET A 208 3.09 -23.11 -18.51
CA MET A 208 4.10 -24.00 -19.08
C MET A 208 3.94 -25.43 -18.58
N SER A 209 3.64 -25.63 -17.29
CA SER A 209 3.39 -26.97 -16.75
C SER A 209 2.16 -27.63 -17.37
N ASN A 210 1.07 -26.90 -17.58
CA ASN A 210 -0.12 -27.46 -18.25
C ASN A 210 0.13 -27.70 -19.75
N LEU A 211 0.87 -26.81 -20.42
CA LEU A 211 1.29 -27.00 -21.80
C LEU A 211 2.14 -28.28 -21.97
N GLN A 212 3.10 -28.51 -21.06
CA GLN A 212 3.92 -29.74 -21.05
C GLN A 212 3.10 -31.01 -20.78
N ARG A 213 1.97 -30.89 -20.07
CA ARG A 213 1.03 -32.00 -19.85
C ARG A 213 0.07 -32.23 -21.03
N GLY A 214 0.25 -31.49 -22.12
CA GLY A 214 -0.57 -31.61 -23.33
C GLY A 214 -1.94 -30.95 -23.23
N ALA A 215 -2.09 -29.93 -22.36
CA ALA A 215 -3.33 -29.14 -22.33
C ALA A 215 -3.56 -28.43 -23.67
N ASP A 216 -4.83 -28.38 -24.09
CA ASP A 216 -5.23 -27.69 -25.31
C ASP A 216 -4.94 -26.19 -25.23
N LYS A 217 -4.47 -25.59 -26.32
CA LYS A 217 -4.14 -24.15 -26.35
C LYS A 217 -5.35 -23.28 -26.05
N ASN A 218 -6.55 -23.63 -26.51
CA ASN A 218 -7.76 -22.87 -26.25
C ASN A 218 -8.09 -22.89 -24.76
N ASP A 219 -7.95 -24.04 -24.12
CA ASP A 219 -8.14 -24.20 -22.67
C ASP A 219 -7.10 -23.39 -21.86
N LEU A 220 -5.85 -23.30 -22.34
CA LEU A 220 -4.81 -22.45 -21.75
C LEU A 220 -5.16 -20.95 -21.86
N LEU A 221 -5.57 -20.49 -23.05
CA LEU A 221 -5.94 -19.10 -23.31
C LEU A 221 -7.17 -18.68 -22.48
N ALA A 222 -8.18 -19.55 -22.39
CA ALA A 222 -9.31 -19.34 -21.48
C ALA A 222 -8.86 -19.26 -20.02
N GLY A 223 -7.92 -20.13 -19.62
CA GLY A 223 -7.29 -20.09 -18.30
C GLY A 223 -6.63 -18.75 -18.00
N LEU A 224 -5.91 -18.17 -18.97
CA LEU A 224 -5.30 -16.84 -18.84
C LEU A 224 -6.36 -15.74 -18.67
N ALA A 225 -7.47 -15.79 -19.41
CA ALA A 225 -8.57 -14.85 -19.27
C ALA A 225 -9.20 -14.91 -17.86
N TYR A 226 -9.44 -16.11 -17.33
CA TYR A 226 -9.90 -16.29 -15.94
C TYR A 226 -8.90 -15.78 -14.92
N SER A 227 -7.60 -16.03 -15.12
CA SER A 227 -6.53 -15.57 -14.23
C SER A 227 -6.52 -14.05 -14.09
N ILE A 228 -6.79 -13.29 -15.16
CA ILE A 228 -6.88 -11.83 -15.11
C ILE A 228 -8.09 -11.36 -14.32
N GLY A 229 -9.29 -11.90 -14.64
CA GLY A 229 -10.51 -11.53 -13.92
C GLY A 229 -10.38 -11.84 -12.42
N GLN A 230 -9.90 -13.03 -12.08
CA GLN A 230 -9.68 -13.44 -10.70
C GLN A 230 -8.62 -12.59 -9.99
N ASN A 231 -7.52 -12.25 -10.68
CA ASN A 231 -6.49 -11.37 -10.13
C ASN A 231 -7.09 -10.00 -9.80
N ASN A 232 -7.80 -9.39 -10.75
CA ASN A 232 -8.40 -8.07 -10.55
C ASN A 232 -9.38 -8.09 -9.36
N ILE A 233 -10.33 -9.03 -9.31
CA ILE A 233 -11.29 -9.10 -8.20
C ILE A 233 -10.62 -9.36 -6.85
N ASN A 234 -9.67 -10.29 -6.80
CA ASN A 234 -9.06 -10.68 -5.52
C ASN A 234 -7.98 -9.71 -5.03
N ARG A 235 -7.30 -8.98 -5.93
CA ARG A 235 -6.15 -8.12 -5.60
C ARG A 235 -6.40 -6.64 -5.76
N VAL A 236 -7.17 -6.24 -6.76
CA VAL A 236 -7.50 -4.83 -7.01
C VAL A 236 -8.79 -4.49 -6.29
N VAL A 237 -9.89 -5.22 -6.52
CA VAL A 237 -11.15 -4.93 -5.83
C VAL A 237 -11.07 -5.31 -4.34
N ALA A 238 -10.44 -6.44 -4.02
CA ALA A 238 -10.10 -6.85 -2.64
C ALA A 238 -11.28 -6.74 -1.64
N GLY A 239 -12.47 -7.19 -2.06
CA GLY A 239 -13.69 -7.18 -1.24
C GLY A 239 -14.42 -5.83 -1.16
N LYS A 240 -14.05 -4.84 -1.99
CA LYS A 240 -14.83 -3.61 -2.20
C LYS A 240 -16.15 -3.90 -2.92
N ARG A 241 -17.08 -2.95 -2.84
CA ARG A 241 -18.45 -3.09 -3.38
C ARG A 241 -18.43 -3.20 -4.91
N ILE A 242 -18.90 -4.30 -5.45
CA ILE A 242 -19.18 -4.41 -6.89
C ILE A 242 -20.68 -4.22 -7.09
N GLY A 243 -21.08 -3.13 -7.73
CA GLY A 243 -22.47 -2.81 -8.00
C GLY A 243 -23.06 -3.65 -9.15
N THR A 244 -24.08 -3.13 -9.80
CA THR A 244 -24.87 -3.85 -10.82
C THR A 244 -24.57 -3.36 -12.22
N ASN A 245 -24.35 -2.05 -12.39
CA ASN A 245 -24.06 -1.44 -13.68
C ASN A 245 -22.54 -1.29 -13.83
N ILE A 246 -21.91 -2.34 -14.36
CA ILE A 246 -20.47 -2.49 -14.41
C ILE A 246 -19.94 -2.21 -15.81
N PHE A 247 -18.99 -1.28 -15.91
CA PHE A 247 -18.23 -1.00 -17.13
C PHE A 247 -16.87 -1.69 -17.13
N PHE A 248 -16.49 -2.27 -18.26
CA PHE A 248 -15.14 -2.79 -18.50
C PHE A 248 -14.44 -1.97 -19.59
N GLN A 249 -13.41 -1.21 -19.20
CA GLN A 249 -12.72 -0.21 -19.99
C GLN A 249 -11.23 -0.54 -20.16
N GLY A 250 -10.56 0.18 -21.06
CA GLY A 250 -9.13 0.03 -21.33
C GLY A 250 -8.82 -0.90 -22.51
N GLY A 251 -7.53 -1.09 -22.77
CA GLY A 251 -7.05 -1.86 -23.91
C GLY A 251 -7.38 -3.36 -23.82
N VAL A 252 -7.46 -3.93 -22.61
CA VAL A 252 -7.82 -5.35 -22.44
C VAL A 252 -9.29 -5.62 -22.77
N ALA A 253 -10.15 -4.61 -22.77
CA ALA A 253 -11.56 -4.77 -23.12
C ALA A 253 -11.77 -5.14 -24.62
N PHE A 254 -10.76 -4.99 -25.49
CA PHE A 254 -10.79 -5.60 -26.83
C PHE A 254 -10.90 -7.12 -26.78
N ASN A 255 -10.35 -7.75 -25.74
CA ASN A 255 -10.39 -9.19 -25.56
C ASN A 255 -11.67 -9.61 -24.82
N THR A 256 -12.72 -9.90 -25.59
CA THR A 256 -14.03 -10.29 -25.08
C THR A 256 -14.03 -11.53 -24.20
N SER A 257 -13.03 -12.42 -24.33
CA SER A 257 -12.89 -13.58 -23.44
C SER A 257 -12.62 -13.19 -21.99
N VAL A 258 -11.93 -12.06 -21.74
CA VAL A 258 -11.68 -11.53 -20.40
C VAL A 258 -12.96 -10.98 -19.79
N ALA A 259 -13.76 -10.26 -20.57
CA ALA A 259 -15.08 -9.79 -20.14
C ALA A 259 -16.00 -10.97 -19.78
N ALA A 260 -16.05 -12.00 -20.62
CA ALA A 260 -16.80 -13.23 -20.35
C ALA A 260 -16.31 -13.94 -19.07
N ALA A 261 -14.99 -13.95 -18.82
CA ALA A 261 -14.43 -14.49 -17.59
C ALA A 261 -14.86 -13.69 -16.34
N PHE A 262 -14.90 -12.36 -16.41
CA PHE A 262 -15.46 -11.52 -15.35
C PHE A 262 -16.94 -11.83 -15.11
N GLU A 263 -17.76 -11.89 -16.16
CA GLU A 263 -19.18 -12.19 -16.06
C GLU A 263 -19.42 -13.55 -15.40
N LYS A 264 -18.67 -14.57 -15.83
CA LYS A 264 -18.78 -15.92 -15.28
C LYS A 264 -18.32 -16.00 -13.83
N TYR A 265 -17.25 -15.28 -13.48
CA TYR A 265 -16.71 -15.29 -12.12
C TYR A 265 -17.59 -14.53 -11.13
N LEU A 266 -18.16 -13.39 -11.54
CA LEU A 266 -19.00 -12.54 -10.69
C LEU A 266 -20.47 -12.95 -10.68
N GLY A 267 -20.94 -13.65 -11.72
CA GLY A 267 -22.37 -13.89 -11.94
C GLY A 267 -23.14 -12.59 -12.22
N LYS A 268 -22.46 -11.56 -12.73
CA LYS A 268 -23.01 -10.23 -13.03
C LYS A 268 -22.74 -9.89 -14.49
N ARG A 269 -23.60 -9.08 -15.11
CA ARG A 269 -23.36 -8.57 -16.46
C ARG A 269 -22.27 -7.51 -16.46
N ILE A 270 -21.39 -7.58 -17.47
CA ILE A 270 -20.31 -6.62 -17.70
C ILE A 270 -20.58 -5.92 -19.03
N THR A 271 -20.61 -4.60 -19.01
CA THR A 271 -20.81 -3.80 -20.22
C THR A 271 -19.47 -3.24 -20.69
N ILE A 272 -19.10 -3.50 -21.95
CA ILE A 272 -17.97 -2.80 -22.59
C ILE A 272 -18.55 -1.54 -23.24
N PRO A 273 -18.21 -0.33 -22.77
CA PRO A 273 -18.77 0.89 -23.33
C PRO A 273 -18.21 1.18 -24.74
N PRO A 274 -18.91 1.97 -25.56
CA PRO A 274 -18.37 2.44 -26.83
C PRO A 274 -17.07 3.23 -26.58
N HIS A 275 -16.11 3.09 -27.50
CA HIS A 275 -14.81 3.75 -27.41
C HIS A 275 -14.04 3.46 -26.10
N HIS A 276 -14.23 2.27 -25.51
CA HIS A 276 -13.55 1.82 -24.28
C HIS A 276 -12.01 1.95 -24.31
N ASP A 277 -11.43 2.05 -25.51
CA ASP A 277 -10.01 2.21 -25.77
C ASP A 277 -9.48 3.63 -25.50
N VAL A 278 -10.34 4.65 -25.54
CA VAL A 278 -9.96 6.07 -25.38
C VAL A 278 -10.81 6.82 -24.36
N THR A 279 -11.48 6.11 -23.44
CA THR A 279 -12.35 6.73 -22.41
C THR A 279 -11.60 7.73 -21.54
N GLY A 280 -10.34 7.50 -21.20
CA GLY A 280 -9.50 8.46 -20.48
C GLY A 280 -9.34 9.79 -21.23
N ALA A 281 -9.10 9.73 -22.55
CA ALA A 281 -9.01 10.92 -23.39
C ALA A 281 -10.36 11.64 -23.54
N ILE A 282 -11.46 10.89 -23.75
CA ILE A 282 -12.82 11.47 -23.80
C ILE A 282 -13.14 12.20 -22.50
N GLY A 283 -12.85 11.56 -21.36
CA GLY A 283 -13.05 12.13 -20.04
C GLY A 283 -12.27 13.42 -19.84
N MET A 284 -11.02 13.49 -20.34
CA MET A 284 -10.25 14.73 -20.29
C MET A 284 -10.77 15.84 -21.19
N GLY A 285 -11.31 15.51 -22.37
CA GLY A 285 -12.01 16.48 -23.20
C GLY A 285 -13.18 17.10 -22.45
N LEU A 286 -13.99 16.27 -21.77
CA LEU A 286 -15.14 16.73 -20.97
C LEU A 286 -14.71 17.58 -19.76
N ILE A 287 -13.60 17.23 -19.12
CA ILE A 287 -13.03 18.00 -18.01
C ILE A 287 -12.50 19.35 -18.50
N ALA A 288 -11.79 19.38 -19.64
CA ALA A 288 -11.30 20.61 -20.26
C ALA A 288 -12.46 21.54 -20.64
N MET A 289 -13.52 20.98 -21.23
CA MET A 289 -14.74 21.72 -21.54
C MET A 289 -15.34 22.41 -20.31
N LYS A 290 -15.58 21.66 -19.22
CA LYS A 290 -16.13 22.23 -17.99
C LYS A 290 -15.20 23.27 -17.35
N HIS A 291 -13.90 23.04 -17.38
CA HIS A 291 -12.90 23.97 -16.82
C HIS A 291 -12.86 25.30 -17.59
N MET A 292 -12.91 25.25 -18.92
CA MET A 292 -12.93 26.46 -19.73
C MET A 292 -14.26 27.21 -19.59
N GLN A 293 -15.39 26.51 -19.50
CA GLN A 293 -16.70 27.10 -19.23
C GLN A 293 -16.79 27.76 -17.83
N ALA A 294 -16.11 27.21 -16.82
CA ALA A 294 -16.13 27.77 -15.46
C ALA A 294 -15.24 29.03 -15.31
N LYS A 295 -14.30 29.27 -16.22
CA LYS A 295 -13.37 30.41 -16.21
C LYS A 295 -13.98 31.70 -16.80
N ASP A 296 -15.29 31.89 -16.64
CA ASP A 296 -16.19 32.77 -17.40
C ASP A 296 -15.92 34.30 -17.24
N ASP A 297 -14.71 34.74 -17.55
CA ASP A 297 -14.44 36.03 -18.19
C ASP A 297 -14.30 35.74 -19.69
N ASN A 298 -15.18 36.33 -20.50
CA ASN A 298 -15.40 36.18 -21.97
C ASN A 298 -14.16 36.31 -22.90
N ASN A 299 -12.94 36.14 -22.41
CA ASN A 299 -11.69 36.28 -23.15
C ASN A 299 -10.57 35.29 -22.73
N SER A 300 -10.85 34.29 -21.89
CA SER A 300 -9.87 33.25 -21.53
C SER A 300 -9.60 32.30 -22.70
N LYS A 301 -8.70 32.69 -23.61
CA LYS A 301 -8.25 31.84 -24.73
C LYS A 301 -7.49 30.62 -24.21
N THR A 302 -7.66 29.47 -24.88
CA THR A 302 -6.87 28.26 -24.61
C THR A 302 -5.37 28.54 -24.76
N THR A 303 -4.57 27.84 -23.96
CA THR A 303 -3.11 27.81 -24.06
C THR A 303 -2.61 26.82 -25.11
N PHE A 304 -3.52 26.15 -25.82
CA PHE A 304 -3.19 25.17 -26.85
C PHE A 304 -2.33 25.76 -27.96
N LYS A 305 -1.22 25.10 -28.23
CA LYS A 305 -0.23 25.54 -29.22
C LYS A 305 -0.60 25.20 -30.67
N GLY A 306 -1.75 24.56 -30.89
CA GLY A 306 -2.29 24.21 -32.22
C GLY A 306 -1.77 22.90 -32.79
N PHE A 307 -2.44 22.39 -33.83
CA PHE A 307 -2.08 21.13 -34.50
C PHE A 307 -0.71 21.17 -35.20
N ALA A 308 -0.24 22.36 -35.60
CA ALA A 308 1.08 22.56 -36.23
C ALA A 308 2.27 22.20 -35.31
N LEU A 309 2.03 21.97 -34.02
CA LEU A 309 3.04 21.47 -33.07
C LEU A 309 3.65 20.13 -33.52
N SER A 310 2.90 19.30 -34.25
CA SER A 310 3.37 18.01 -34.78
C SER A 310 4.57 18.14 -35.72
N GLN A 311 4.75 19.29 -36.38
CA GLN A 311 5.85 19.52 -37.33
C GLN A 311 7.04 20.26 -36.72
N ARG A 312 6.97 20.71 -35.46
CA ARG A 312 8.07 21.46 -34.85
C ARG A 312 9.26 20.53 -34.53
N PRO A 313 10.49 20.92 -34.94
CA PRO A 313 11.68 20.20 -34.55
C PRO A 313 11.99 20.45 -33.08
N TYR A 314 12.49 19.42 -32.40
CA TYR A 314 12.92 19.50 -31.01
C TYR A 314 14.22 18.70 -30.82
N GLU A 315 15.03 19.12 -29.85
CA GLU A 315 16.27 18.45 -29.47
C GLU A 315 16.15 17.86 -28.07
N ILE A 316 16.48 16.57 -27.91
CA ILE A 316 16.63 15.95 -26.59
C ILE A 316 18.11 15.92 -26.22
N SER A 317 18.43 16.40 -25.03
CA SER A 317 19.73 16.24 -24.37
C SER A 317 19.51 15.67 -22.97
N SER A 318 20.54 15.11 -22.32
CA SER A 318 20.42 14.63 -20.94
C SER A 318 21.62 15.02 -20.11
N PHE A 319 21.42 15.25 -18.81
CA PHE A 319 22.48 15.57 -17.86
C PHE A 319 22.19 14.96 -16.48
N GLU A 320 23.22 14.84 -15.65
CA GLU A 320 23.09 14.33 -14.28
C GLU A 320 22.89 15.47 -13.29
N CYS A 321 21.82 15.40 -12.50
CA CYS A 321 21.52 16.37 -11.46
C CYS A 321 22.39 16.15 -10.22
N LYS A 322 23.38 17.01 -9.97
CA LYS A 322 24.20 17.00 -8.75
C LYS A 322 23.55 17.72 -7.55
N GLY A 323 22.23 17.96 -7.61
CA GLY A 323 21.51 18.74 -6.60
C GLY A 323 21.28 18.02 -5.27
N CYS A 324 21.36 16.69 -5.25
CA CYS A 324 21.28 15.86 -4.07
C CYS A 324 21.97 14.50 -4.35
N PRO A 325 22.12 13.63 -3.34
CA PRO A 325 22.75 12.31 -3.52
C PRO A 325 22.05 11.38 -4.52
N ASN A 326 20.85 11.73 -5.02
CA ASN A 326 20.10 10.89 -5.97
C ASN A 326 20.66 10.90 -7.41
N VAL A 327 21.50 11.88 -7.78
CA VAL A 327 22.17 11.99 -9.10
C VAL A 327 21.25 11.62 -10.28
N CYS A 328 20.06 12.22 -10.34
CA CYS A 328 19.05 11.83 -11.34
C CYS A 328 19.53 12.19 -12.76
N LYS A 329 19.36 11.29 -13.74
CA LYS A 329 19.52 11.60 -15.15
C LYS A 329 18.29 12.38 -15.64
N ILE A 330 18.46 13.68 -15.83
CA ILE A 330 17.43 14.61 -16.31
C ILE A 330 17.54 14.70 -17.82
N ASN A 331 16.44 14.41 -18.52
CA ASN A 331 16.27 14.69 -19.92
C ASN A 331 15.78 16.14 -20.09
N ARG A 332 16.34 16.84 -21.07
CA ARG A 332 16.08 18.22 -21.41
C ARG A 332 15.66 18.28 -22.88
N VAL A 333 14.45 18.75 -23.14
CA VAL A 333 13.88 18.93 -24.47
C VAL A 333 13.85 20.41 -24.81
N LYS A 334 14.46 20.78 -25.93
CA LYS A 334 14.39 22.14 -26.49
C LYS A 334 13.47 22.11 -27.71
N ILE A 335 12.37 22.85 -27.67
CA ILE A 335 11.49 23.03 -28.83
C ILE A 335 11.99 24.22 -29.64
N SER A 336 12.10 24.09 -30.97
CA SER A 336 12.50 25.20 -31.82
C SER A 336 11.48 26.35 -31.76
N GLY A 337 11.96 27.56 -31.44
CA GLY A 337 11.14 28.76 -31.27
C GLY A 337 10.70 29.07 -29.84
N GLU A 338 11.00 28.22 -28.85
CA GLU A 338 10.77 28.50 -27.43
C GLU A 338 12.10 28.77 -26.69
N GLU A 339 12.13 29.77 -25.81
CA GLU A 339 13.32 30.09 -25.01
C GLU A 339 13.53 29.11 -23.85
N SER A 340 12.45 28.51 -23.34
CA SER A 340 12.47 27.60 -22.20
C SER A 340 12.73 26.15 -22.62
N PHE A 341 13.52 25.44 -21.83
CA PHE A 341 13.69 23.99 -21.94
C PHE A 341 12.61 23.27 -21.16
N LEU A 342 12.06 22.20 -21.72
CA LEU A 342 11.26 21.19 -21.02
C LEU A 342 12.18 20.18 -20.33
N PHE A 343 11.96 19.87 -19.05
CA PHE A 343 12.77 18.88 -18.34
C PHE A 343 11.91 17.74 -17.81
N TYR A 344 12.46 16.52 -17.81
CA TYR A 344 11.82 15.36 -17.19
C TYR A 344 12.86 14.29 -16.80
N GLY A 345 12.45 13.31 -15.99
CA GLY A 345 13.35 12.27 -15.46
C GLY A 345 13.95 12.61 -14.09
N GLY A 346 13.60 13.76 -13.51
CA GLY A 346 13.88 14.07 -12.11
C GLY A 346 12.94 13.32 -11.17
N ARG A 347 13.47 12.81 -10.06
CA ARG A 347 12.65 12.29 -8.93
C ARG A 347 12.15 13.37 -7.99
N CYS A 348 12.77 14.54 -8.07
CA CYS A 348 12.35 15.74 -7.37
C CYS A 348 11.91 16.77 -8.40
N GLU A 349 11.09 17.70 -7.95
CA GLU A 349 10.47 18.73 -8.80
C GLU A 349 11.44 19.86 -9.17
N LYS A 350 12.75 19.68 -8.93
CA LYS A 350 13.79 20.70 -9.14
C LYS A 350 13.80 21.26 -10.56
N TYR A 351 13.38 20.47 -11.55
CA TYR A 351 13.36 20.87 -12.96
C TYR A 351 11.95 20.96 -13.55
N ASP A 352 10.89 20.83 -12.74
CA ASP A 352 9.53 21.02 -13.24
C ASP A 352 9.28 22.52 -13.51
N ILE A 353 8.77 22.84 -14.69
CA ILE A 353 8.72 24.22 -15.22
C ILE A 353 7.48 24.97 -14.76
N ARG A 354 6.41 24.25 -14.41
CA ARG A 354 5.33 24.81 -13.61
C ARG A 354 5.89 25.12 -12.23
N LYS A 355 6.44 26.33 -12.07
CA LYS A 355 6.82 26.93 -10.79
C LYS A 355 5.66 26.71 -9.82
N LYS A 356 5.78 25.74 -8.93
CA LYS A 356 4.92 25.69 -7.76
C LYS A 356 5.33 26.86 -6.89
N ASN A 357 4.37 27.70 -6.54
CA ASN A 357 4.59 28.68 -5.47
C ASN A 357 5.05 27.87 -4.26
N ALA A 358 6.17 28.26 -3.65
CA ALA A 358 6.63 27.64 -2.41
C ALA A 358 5.44 27.63 -1.45
N SER A 359 5.01 26.43 -1.04
CA SER A 359 3.83 26.28 -0.20
C SER A 359 4.01 27.12 1.06
N THR A 360 3.04 28.00 1.34
CA THR A 360 3.01 28.76 2.59
C THR A 360 2.49 27.93 3.76
N LEU A 361 2.16 26.66 3.53
CA LEU A 361 1.65 25.73 4.53
C LEU A 361 2.76 25.26 5.47
N PRO A 362 2.44 24.99 6.74
CA PRO A 362 3.42 24.49 7.70
C PRO A 362 3.88 23.07 7.34
N ASP A 363 5.19 22.87 7.21
CA ASP A 363 5.79 21.54 7.06
C ASP A 363 5.98 20.86 8.42
N LEU A 364 4.96 20.13 8.85
CA LEU A 364 4.94 19.44 10.13
C LEU A 364 5.91 18.24 10.19
N PHE A 365 6.26 17.66 9.04
CA PHE A 365 7.20 16.54 8.98
C PHE A 365 8.63 17.03 9.16
N SER A 366 8.99 18.14 8.50
CA SER A 366 10.27 18.81 8.73
C SER A 366 10.41 19.26 10.18
N PHE A 367 9.39 19.88 10.78
CA PHE A 367 9.41 20.25 12.21
C PHE A 367 9.63 19.03 13.11
N ARG A 368 8.88 17.93 12.89
CA ARG A 368 9.03 16.70 13.65
C ARG A 368 10.45 16.16 13.54
N GLU A 369 11.00 16.16 12.33
CA GLU A 369 12.33 15.67 12.04
C GLU A 369 13.42 16.54 12.70
N GLU A 370 13.32 17.86 12.60
CA GLU A 370 14.21 18.79 13.30
C GLU A 370 14.23 18.50 14.80
N MET A 371 13.06 18.33 15.42
CA MET A 371 12.97 17.99 16.85
C MET A 371 13.56 16.62 17.18
N LEU A 372 13.45 15.63 16.28
CA LEU A 372 14.04 14.30 16.45
C LEU A 372 15.58 14.35 16.44
N TRP A 373 16.16 15.18 15.58
CA TRP A 373 17.61 15.29 15.38
C TRP A 373 18.28 16.33 16.31
N LYS A 374 17.52 17.26 16.87
CA LYS A 374 18.01 18.41 17.65
C LYS A 374 19.07 18.05 18.69
N GLU A 375 18.76 17.12 19.59
CA GLU A 375 19.66 16.74 20.70
C GLU A 375 20.98 16.13 20.22
N HIS A 376 20.95 15.42 19.09
CA HIS A 376 22.14 14.83 18.47
C HIS A 376 23.00 15.91 17.78
N VAL A 377 22.37 16.79 16.99
CA VAL A 377 23.06 17.87 16.26
C VAL A 377 23.70 18.88 17.21
N GLU A 378 23.00 19.26 18.28
CA GLU A 378 23.55 20.18 19.29
C GLU A 378 24.81 19.61 19.96
N ARG A 379 24.81 18.32 20.33
CA ARG A 379 25.97 17.66 20.93
C ARG A 379 27.13 17.49 19.95
N MET A 380 26.84 17.11 18.71
CA MET A 380 27.84 17.04 17.64
C MET A 380 28.50 18.40 17.41
N THR A 381 27.71 19.47 17.39
CA THR A 381 28.21 20.84 17.17
C THR A 381 29.09 21.30 18.34
N ARG A 382 28.65 21.07 19.59
CA ARG A 382 29.48 21.34 20.79
C ARG A 382 30.83 20.63 20.72
N ARG A 383 30.82 19.36 20.31
CA ARG A 383 32.04 18.55 20.17
C ARG A 383 33.00 19.09 19.11
N ARG A 384 32.48 19.53 17.95
CA ARG A 384 33.31 20.15 16.89
C ARG A 384 33.91 21.47 17.38
N GLY A 385 33.13 22.31 18.04
CA GLY A 385 33.61 23.57 18.62
C GLY A 385 34.70 23.39 19.69
N GLU A 386 34.60 22.38 20.55
CA GLU A 386 35.67 22.00 21.51
C GLU A 386 36.96 21.50 20.83
N THR A 387 36.85 20.96 19.62
CA THR A 387 38.00 20.41 18.87
C THR A 387 38.71 21.50 18.05
N GLU A 388 37.96 22.48 17.53
CA GLU A 388 38.48 23.63 16.79
C GLU A 388 39.16 24.64 17.73
N THR A 389 38.57 24.95 18.88
CA THR A 389 39.19 25.84 19.90
C THR A 389 40.51 25.33 20.47
N ARG A 390 40.77 24.01 20.42
CA ARG A 390 42.06 23.42 20.79
C ARG A 390 43.14 23.59 19.71
N ARG A 391 42.77 23.78 18.44
CA ARG A 391 43.73 23.94 17.34
C ARG A 391 44.28 25.36 17.20
N ASP A 392 43.52 26.36 17.61
CA ASP A 392 43.93 27.78 17.48
C ASP A 392 44.74 28.31 18.68
N GLY A 393 44.95 27.50 19.72
CA GLY A 393 45.53 27.93 21.00
C GLY A 393 46.97 27.48 21.32
N GLU A 394 47.58 26.58 20.55
CA GLU A 394 48.91 26.04 20.89
C GLU A 394 49.95 26.39 19.81
N LYS A 395 50.72 27.44 20.08
CA LYS A 395 52.04 27.63 19.47
C LYS A 395 52.96 26.50 19.92
N GLU A 396 53.64 25.90 18.96
CA GLU A 396 54.69 24.90 19.13
C GLU A 396 55.76 25.37 20.12
N THR A 397 55.71 24.87 21.35
CA THR A 397 56.91 24.70 22.19
C THR A 397 56.77 23.43 23.02
N ASP A 398 57.49 22.42 22.56
CA ASP A 398 58.14 21.29 23.22
C ASP A 398 57.58 20.66 24.52
N CYS A 399 57.62 19.32 24.49
CA CYS A 399 57.62 18.35 25.61
C CYS A 399 56.28 17.85 26.21
N GLN A 400 56.08 16.54 26.03
CA GLN A 400 55.15 15.59 26.68
C GLN A 400 53.72 15.50 26.12
N ALA A 401 53.57 14.56 25.19
CA ALA A 401 52.32 14.02 24.69
C ALA A 401 51.45 13.44 25.82
N THR A 402 50.63 14.27 26.47
CA THR A 402 49.41 13.81 27.13
C THR A 402 48.33 13.60 26.06
N THR A 403 48.43 12.48 25.34
CA THR A 403 47.39 12.01 24.43
C THR A 403 46.11 11.77 25.24
N SER A 404 45.17 12.73 25.20
CA SER A 404 43.80 12.45 25.64
C SER A 404 43.28 11.26 24.79
N PRO A 405 42.80 10.16 25.39
CA PRO A 405 42.42 8.98 24.63
C PRO A 405 41.30 9.32 23.65
N ARG A 406 41.44 8.87 22.39
CA ARG A 406 40.40 8.97 21.35
C ARG A 406 39.11 8.36 21.90
N ARG A 407 38.01 9.13 21.87
CA ARG A 407 36.69 8.61 22.19
C ARG A 407 36.29 7.59 21.12
N PRO A 408 35.82 6.39 21.51
CA PRO A 408 35.32 5.44 20.53
C PRO A 408 34.11 6.04 19.79
N ILE A 409 34.05 5.80 18.48
CA ILE A 409 32.99 6.24 17.59
C ILE A 409 31.97 5.11 17.49
N ILE A 410 30.75 5.35 17.96
CA ILE A 410 29.66 4.39 17.89
C ILE A 410 28.72 4.79 16.76
N GLY A 411 28.56 3.88 15.78
CA GLY A 411 27.60 4.03 14.69
C GLY A 411 26.18 3.76 15.16
N SER A 412 25.24 4.67 14.92
CA SER A 412 23.81 4.52 15.24
C SER A 412 22.99 4.56 13.96
N PRO A 413 22.41 3.44 13.50
CA PRO A 413 21.66 3.43 12.25
C PRO A 413 20.29 4.11 12.39
N TYR A 414 19.90 4.91 11.40
CA TYR A 414 18.61 5.57 11.29
C TYR A 414 17.53 4.59 10.81
N ILE A 415 17.12 3.66 11.70
CA ILE A 415 16.24 2.52 11.37
C ILE A 415 15.12 2.34 12.41
N PHE A 416 14.00 1.74 12.02
CA PHE A 416 12.97 1.22 12.93
C PHE A 416 12.50 2.20 14.03
N PHE A 417 12.81 1.92 15.31
CA PHE A 417 12.40 2.73 16.45
C PHE A 417 13.34 3.90 16.74
N PHE A 418 14.45 4.05 16.00
CA PHE A 418 15.20 5.30 16.04
C PHE A 418 14.35 6.47 15.51
N HIS A 419 13.35 6.24 14.65
CA HIS A 419 12.39 7.29 14.25
C HIS A 419 11.48 7.79 15.39
N ASP A 420 11.43 7.06 16.51
CA ASP A 420 10.71 7.45 17.74
C ASP A 420 11.68 7.81 18.89
N TYR A 421 12.84 7.16 18.98
CA TYR A 421 13.75 7.20 20.15
C TYR A 421 15.18 7.69 19.84
N LEU A 422 15.43 8.33 18.69
CA LEU A 422 16.76 8.90 18.39
C LEU A 422 17.26 9.86 19.50
N PRO A 423 16.43 10.77 20.07
CA PRO A 423 16.87 11.66 21.14
C PRO A 423 17.36 10.89 22.36
N PHE A 424 16.63 9.84 22.77
CA PHE A 424 17.01 8.99 23.89
C PHE A 424 18.36 8.30 23.65
N TRP A 425 18.49 7.56 22.55
CA TRP A 425 19.66 6.71 22.31
C TRP A 425 20.93 7.50 22.03
N THR A 426 20.83 8.55 21.22
CA THR A 426 22.01 9.38 20.91
C THR A 426 22.48 10.13 22.15
N THR A 427 21.56 10.68 22.95
CA THR A 427 21.90 11.33 24.23
C THR A 427 22.60 10.35 25.16
N LEU A 428 22.05 9.15 25.35
CA LEU A 428 22.66 8.13 26.20
C LEU A 428 24.10 7.81 25.76
N LEU A 429 24.34 7.62 24.45
CA LEU A 429 25.69 7.33 23.94
C LEU A 429 26.67 8.49 24.19
N TRP A 430 26.24 9.74 23.96
CA TRP A 430 27.06 10.92 24.25
C TRP A 430 27.40 11.05 25.75
N GLU A 431 26.42 10.86 26.64
CA GLU A 431 26.62 10.93 28.11
C GLU A 431 27.52 9.78 28.63
N LEU A 432 27.52 8.63 27.95
CA LEU A 432 28.44 7.53 28.24
C LEU A 432 29.88 7.79 27.76
N GLY A 433 30.13 8.89 27.04
CA GLY A 433 31.45 9.33 26.63
C GLY A 433 31.89 8.86 25.23
N PHE A 434 30.95 8.48 24.38
CA PHE A 434 31.21 8.10 22.98
C PHE A 434 31.04 9.30 22.04
N ASP A 435 31.77 9.28 20.92
CA ASP A 435 31.40 10.08 19.76
C ASP A 435 30.37 9.27 18.94
N VAL A 436 29.30 9.91 18.45
CA VAL A 436 28.17 9.20 17.83
C VAL A 436 28.05 9.59 16.36
N GLU A 437 28.12 8.62 15.45
CA GLU A 437 27.86 8.80 14.02
C GLU A 437 26.50 8.19 13.69
N VAL A 438 25.52 9.01 13.31
CA VAL A 438 24.21 8.51 12.87
C VAL A 438 24.22 8.39 11.35
N SER A 439 23.70 7.28 10.80
CA SER A 439 23.59 7.15 9.34
C SER A 439 22.68 8.24 8.77
N PRO A 440 22.91 8.72 7.53
CA PRO A 440 22.15 9.82 6.96
C PRO A 440 20.68 9.41 6.76
N LYS A 441 19.82 10.40 6.52
CA LYS A 441 18.43 10.15 6.09
C LYS A 441 18.41 9.18 4.90
N THR A 442 17.41 8.29 4.88
CA THR A 442 17.28 7.27 3.84
C THR A 442 17.27 7.92 2.46
N ASN A 443 18.12 7.40 1.59
CA ASN A 443 18.25 7.84 0.20
C ASN A 443 18.56 6.61 -0.68
N ARG A 444 18.64 6.81 -1.99
CA ARG A 444 18.84 5.69 -2.93
C ARG A 444 20.15 4.94 -2.69
N GLN A 445 21.23 5.62 -2.28
CA GLN A 445 22.49 4.95 -1.95
C GLN A 445 22.29 3.97 -0.78
N ILE A 446 21.60 4.39 0.28
CA ILE A 446 21.25 3.51 1.40
C ILE A 446 20.39 2.33 0.92
N VAL A 447 19.36 2.58 0.12
CA VAL A 447 18.50 1.52 -0.42
C VAL A 447 19.32 0.50 -1.22
N THR A 448 20.18 0.97 -2.12
CA THR A 448 21.05 0.11 -2.95
C THR A 448 22.01 -0.72 -2.10
N LEU A 449 22.69 -0.12 -1.12
CA LEU A 449 23.57 -0.84 -0.19
C LEU A 449 22.82 -1.95 0.57
N GLY A 450 21.54 -1.72 0.88
CA GLY A 450 20.69 -2.71 1.54
C GLY A 450 20.31 -3.88 0.64
N LEU A 451 19.91 -3.59 -0.61
CA LEU A 451 19.52 -4.60 -1.59
C LEU A 451 20.65 -5.57 -1.94
N GLU A 452 21.90 -5.08 -1.98
CA GLU A 452 23.08 -5.91 -2.26
C GLU A 452 23.42 -6.90 -1.14
N ARG A 453 22.87 -6.72 0.07
CA ARG A 453 23.29 -7.44 1.28
C ARG A 453 22.18 -8.17 2.02
N VAL A 454 20.93 -7.96 1.67
CA VAL A 454 19.81 -8.64 2.33
C VAL A 454 19.90 -10.16 2.11
N LEU A 455 19.82 -10.94 3.19
CA LEU A 455 20.00 -12.40 3.14
C LEU A 455 18.80 -13.15 2.57
N SER A 456 17.60 -12.56 2.68
CA SER A 456 16.34 -13.17 2.27
C SER A 456 15.37 -12.09 1.84
N GLU A 457 14.33 -12.47 1.10
CA GLU A 457 13.23 -11.54 0.84
C GLU A 457 12.60 -11.04 2.14
N ALA A 458 12.57 -9.73 2.28
CA ALA A 458 12.10 -9.03 3.47
C ALA A 458 11.31 -7.78 3.06
N CYS A 459 10.56 -7.20 4.00
CA CYS A 459 9.87 -5.95 3.72
C CYS A 459 10.86 -4.80 3.52
N PHE A 460 10.45 -3.79 2.75
CA PHE A 460 11.32 -2.70 2.32
C PHE A 460 12.12 -2.01 3.45
N PRO A 461 11.56 -1.72 4.64
CA PRO A 461 12.33 -1.13 5.74
C PRO A 461 13.45 -2.01 6.29
N VAL A 462 13.32 -3.34 6.19
CA VAL A 462 14.39 -4.26 6.58
C VAL A 462 15.53 -4.19 5.56
N LYS A 463 15.20 -4.11 4.26
CA LYS A 463 16.21 -3.87 3.20
C LYS A 463 16.93 -2.54 3.45
N VAL A 464 16.20 -1.46 3.74
CA VAL A 464 16.75 -0.15 4.11
C VAL A 464 17.64 -0.23 5.36
N ALA A 465 17.26 -1.02 6.37
CA ALA A 465 18.05 -1.17 7.58
C ALA A 465 19.45 -1.79 7.32
N TYR A 466 19.54 -2.77 6.41
CA TYR A 466 20.83 -3.30 5.99
C TYR A 466 21.70 -2.23 5.33
N GLY A 467 21.08 -1.34 4.54
CA GLY A 467 21.77 -0.22 3.90
C GLY A 467 22.38 0.76 4.90
N HIS A 468 21.61 1.14 5.93
CA HIS A 468 22.09 2.03 7.00
C HIS A 468 23.23 1.41 7.79
N ILE A 469 23.12 0.11 8.08
CA ILE A 469 24.18 -0.62 8.78
C ILE A 469 25.43 -0.69 7.91
N ARG A 470 25.30 -1.04 6.62
CA ARG A 470 26.41 -1.11 5.69
C ARG A 470 27.13 0.24 5.57
N TYR A 471 26.37 1.33 5.45
CA TYR A 471 26.90 2.68 5.39
C TYR A 471 27.80 3.00 6.59
N LEU A 472 27.39 2.62 7.80
CA LEU A 472 28.18 2.85 9.02
C LEU A 472 29.43 1.98 9.06
N LEU A 473 29.37 0.75 8.57
CA LEU A 473 30.54 -0.13 8.48
C LEU A 473 31.58 0.43 7.49
N ASP A 474 31.14 1.05 6.41
CA ASP A 474 32.03 1.71 5.43
C ASP A 474 32.68 3.00 6.00
N ARG A 475 32.20 3.51 7.14
CA ARG A 475 32.72 4.70 7.85
C ARG A 475 33.72 4.38 8.97
N ASP A 476 34.13 3.12 9.11
CA ASP A 476 35.12 2.65 10.09
C ASP A 476 34.78 3.04 11.55
N VAL A 477 33.51 2.87 11.92
CA VAL A 477 33.04 3.06 13.31
C VAL A 477 33.57 1.92 14.20
N ASP A 478 33.88 2.22 15.47
CA ASP A 478 34.45 1.25 16.41
C ASP A 478 33.45 0.14 16.79
N ALA A 479 32.14 0.45 16.78
CA ALA A 479 31.07 -0.53 16.87
C ALA A 479 29.74 0.07 16.39
N VAL A 480 28.80 -0.80 16.01
CA VAL A 480 27.45 -0.40 15.61
C VAL A 480 26.45 -0.71 16.73
N PHE A 481 25.70 0.31 17.16
CA PHE A 481 24.68 0.20 18.19
C PHE A 481 23.36 -0.31 17.62
N LEU A 482 22.98 -1.54 17.98
CA LEU A 482 21.82 -2.25 17.45
C LEU A 482 20.98 -2.84 18.60
N PRO A 483 20.14 -2.02 19.26
CA PRO A 483 19.23 -2.53 20.28
C PRO A 483 18.27 -3.58 19.70
N SER A 484 18.06 -4.66 20.45
CA SER A 484 17.00 -5.62 20.17
C SER A 484 15.72 -5.15 20.86
N PHE A 485 14.84 -4.45 20.12
CA PHE A 485 13.59 -3.92 20.64
C PHE A 485 12.55 -5.02 20.79
N ILE A 486 12.35 -5.56 21.98
CA ILE A 486 11.38 -6.64 22.23
C ILE A 486 9.99 -6.07 22.53
N ASN A 487 9.87 -5.30 23.62
CA ASN A 487 8.63 -4.71 24.09
C ASN A 487 8.83 -3.22 24.38
N LEU A 488 7.91 -2.41 23.86
CA LEU A 488 7.90 -0.95 23.97
C LEU A 488 6.78 -0.43 24.86
N ASN A 489 5.89 -1.30 25.35
CA ASN A 489 4.96 -0.95 26.40
C ASN A 489 5.66 -0.97 27.75
N THR A 490 5.28 -0.04 28.59
CA THR A 490 5.65 0.09 29.99
C THR A 490 4.63 -0.63 30.88
N PRO A 491 4.93 -0.86 32.18
CA PRO A 491 3.97 -1.43 33.12
C PRO A 491 2.68 -0.61 33.29
N ASP A 492 2.71 0.68 32.95
CA ASP A 492 1.58 1.60 33.09
C ASP A 492 0.67 1.61 31.85
N ASP A 493 1.09 0.99 30.74
CA ASP A 493 0.26 0.87 29.54
C ASP A 493 -0.87 -0.16 29.76
N ILE A 494 -2.06 0.13 29.22
CA ILE A 494 -3.25 -0.75 29.31
C ILE A 494 -2.98 -2.15 28.72
N PHE A 495 -2.30 -2.19 27.57
CA PHE A 495 -1.85 -3.45 26.99
C PHE A 495 -0.57 -3.89 27.68
N GLU A 496 -0.57 -5.08 28.29
CA GLU A 496 0.63 -5.68 28.89
C GLU A 496 1.79 -5.81 27.86
N LYS A 497 1.45 -6.01 26.58
CA LYS A 497 2.41 -6.29 25.51
C LYS A 497 2.35 -5.23 24.41
N GLY A 498 3.50 -4.64 24.10
CA GLY A 498 3.75 -3.73 22.98
C GLY A 498 4.95 -4.21 22.17
N LEU A 499 4.85 -5.42 21.64
CA LEU A 499 5.92 -6.10 20.94
C LEU A 499 6.24 -5.43 19.60
N SER A 500 7.52 -5.40 19.26
CA SER A 500 7.94 -5.09 17.89
C SER A 500 7.81 -6.30 16.97
N CYS A 501 7.97 -6.12 15.65
CA CYS A 501 7.89 -7.26 14.74
C CYS A 501 9.14 -8.16 14.84
N PRO A 502 9.08 -9.44 14.44
CA PRO A 502 10.23 -10.34 14.56
C PRO A 502 11.50 -9.83 13.87
N TYR A 503 11.37 -9.16 12.72
CA TYR A 503 12.53 -8.58 12.01
C TYR A 503 13.22 -7.47 12.80
N THR A 504 12.45 -6.61 13.49
CA THR A 504 13.04 -5.55 14.34
C THR A 504 13.69 -6.12 15.59
N GLN A 505 13.18 -7.23 16.13
CA GLN A 505 13.79 -7.93 17.27
C GLN A 505 15.11 -8.59 16.87
N THR A 506 15.17 -9.19 15.68
CA THR A 506 16.32 -10.02 15.27
C THR A 506 17.40 -9.30 14.48
N ILE A 507 17.18 -8.05 14.05
CA ILE A 507 18.15 -7.28 13.26
C ILE A 507 19.60 -7.32 13.80
N PRO A 508 19.90 -7.20 15.12
CA PRO A 508 21.29 -7.30 15.58
C PRO A 508 21.92 -8.67 15.31
N TYR A 509 21.16 -9.75 15.45
CA TYR A 509 21.68 -11.11 15.27
C TYR A 509 21.88 -11.45 13.80
N VAL A 510 20.94 -11.03 12.95
CA VAL A 510 21.05 -11.25 11.50
C VAL A 510 22.16 -10.40 10.90
N THR A 511 22.42 -9.21 11.43
CA THR A 511 23.53 -8.34 11.01
C THR A 511 24.89 -9.04 11.13
N ASN A 512 25.16 -9.71 12.25
CA ASN A 512 26.43 -10.42 12.44
C ASN A 512 26.66 -11.51 11.40
N ILE A 513 25.58 -12.17 10.96
CA ILE A 513 25.62 -13.20 9.90
C ILE A 513 25.80 -12.55 8.53
N ALA A 514 25.06 -11.47 8.25
CA ALA A 514 25.04 -10.81 6.94
C ALA A 514 26.36 -10.12 6.57
N PHE A 515 27.03 -9.53 7.54
CA PHE A 515 28.23 -8.72 7.29
C PHE A 515 29.54 -9.36 7.75
N GLY A 516 29.50 -10.28 8.72
CA GLY A 516 30.67 -10.98 9.27
C GLY A 516 31.59 -10.07 10.10
N GLY A 517 32.03 -10.53 11.28
CA GLY A 517 33.06 -9.84 12.07
C GLY A 517 32.70 -8.44 12.59
N VAL A 518 31.42 -8.03 12.56
CA VAL A 518 30.98 -6.71 13.01
C VAL A 518 30.96 -6.65 14.54
N LYS A 519 31.63 -5.65 15.12
CA LYS A 519 31.49 -5.35 16.54
C LYS A 519 30.16 -4.64 16.77
N THR A 520 29.21 -5.34 17.40
CA THR A 520 27.87 -4.84 17.67
C THR A 520 27.63 -4.62 19.16
N ILE A 521 26.86 -3.58 19.50
CA ILE A 521 26.38 -3.32 20.86
C ILE A 521 24.88 -3.59 20.87
N VAL A 522 24.48 -4.68 21.53
CA VAL A 522 23.13 -5.24 21.42
C VAL A 522 22.45 -5.31 22.80
N PRO A 523 21.95 -4.19 23.34
CA PRO A 523 21.10 -4.25 24.52
C PRO A 523 19.72 -4.81 24.16
N VAL A 524 19.17 -5.67 25.01
CA VAL A 524 17.77 -6.09 24.91
C VAL A 524 16.90 -4.99 25.53
N VAL A 525 15.95 -4.47 24.75
CA VAL A 525 15.02 -3.41 25.17
C VAL A 525 13.65 -4.02 25.41
N ASP A 526 13.30 -4.15 26.68
CA ASP A 526 12.01 -4.62 27.15
C ASP A 526 11.51 -3.67 28.24
N MET A 527 10.67 -2.72 27.83
CA MET A 527 10.19 -1.64 28.69
C MET A 527 9.21 -2.13 29.77
N SER A 528 8.53 -3.27 29.56
CA SER A 528 7.57 -3.79 30.55
C SER A 528 8.28 -4.38 31.78
N ARG A 529 9.59 -4.63 31.69
CA ARG A 529 10.43 -5.08 32.81
C ARG A 529 11.05 -3.93 33.60
N GLY A 530 10.76 -2.69 33.20
CA GLY A 530 11.17 -1.47 33.88
C GLY A 530 12.66 -1.12 33.77
N GLU A 531 13.03 0.03 34.32
CA GLU A 531 14.36 0.65 34.14
C GLU A 531 15.50 -0.21 34.71
N LYS A 532 15.28 -0.93 35.81
CA LYS A 532 16.29 -1.81 36.41
C LYS A 532 16.76 -2.90 35.44
N PHE A 533 15.84 -3.43 34.63
CA PHE A 533 16.18 -4.40 33.59
C PHE A 533 17.00 -3.75 32.48
N LEU A 534 16.58 -2.58 31.99
CA LEU A 534 17.31 -1.83 30.96
C LEU A 534 18.75 -1.50 31.39
N ILE A 535 18.95 -1.05 32.64
CA ILE A 535 20.30 -0.79 33.19
C ILE A 535 21.18 -2.05 33.16
N SER A 536 20.60 -3.21 33.48
CA SER A 536 21.31 -4.49 33.48
C SER A 536 21.74 -4.87 32.07
N GLU A 537 20.85 -4.75 31.09
CA GLU A 537 21.13 -5.08 29.69
C GLU A 537 22.13 -4.10 29.06
N LEU A 538 22.01 -2.80 29.33
CA LEU A 538 22.98 -1.79 28.90
C LEU A 538 24.37 -2.08 29.49
N ARG A 539 24.46 -2.43 30.78
CA ARG A 539 25.73 -2.81 31.40
C ARG A 539 26.35 -4.02 30.70
N LYS A 540 25.56 -5.03 30.34
CA LYS A 540 26.05 -6.20 29.61
C LYS A 540 26.57 -5.81 28.23
N ALA A 541 25.80 -5.01 27.49
CA ALA A 541 26.13 -4.59 26.13
C ALA A 541 27.38 -3.69 26.07
N PHE A 542 27.55 -2.77 27.03
CA PHE A 542 28.69 -1.84 27.07
C PHE A 542 29.89 -2.34 27.90
N LYS A 543 29.84 -3.57 28.44
CA LYS A 543 30.96 -4.18 29.18
C LYS A 543 32.30 -4.14 28.41
N PRO A 544 32.36 -4.40 27.09
CA PRO A 544 33.60 -4.32 26.31
C PRO A 544 34.23 -2.91 26.25
N PHE A 545 33.48 -1.87 26.59
CA PHE A 545 33.93 -0.47 26.62
C PHE A 545 34.20 0.04 28.04
N GLY A 546 34.18 -0.83 29.05
CA GLY A 546 34.51 -0.47 30.43
C GLY A 546 33.46 0.37 31.16
N ILE A 547 32.25 0.52 30.60
CA ILE A 547 31.18 1.34 31.17
C ILE A 547 30.61 0.69 32.44
N ARG A 548 30.54 1.46 33.53
CA ARG A 548 30.02 1.02 34.83
C ARG A 548 28.51 1.25 34.95
N LYS A 549 27.85 0.42 35.76
CA LYS A 549 26.42 0.54 36.08
C LYS A 549 26.03 1.94 36.59
N SER A 550 26.91 2.56 37.39
CA SER A 550 26.69 3.90 37.96
C SER A 550 26.73 5.00 36.89
N GLN A 551 27.54 4.86 35.84
CA GLN A 551 27.56 5.82 34.72
C GLN A 551 26.25 5.74 33.94
N ILE A 552 25.77 4.52 33.65
CA ILE A 552 24.49 4.29 32.98
C ILE A 552 23.34 4.88 33.80
N ALA A 553 23.27 4.58 35.11
CA ALA A 553 22.22 5.09 35.99
C ALA A 553 22.21 6.63 36.09
N LYS A 554 23.37 7.29 35.98
CA LYS A 554 23.45 8.76 35.93
C LYS A 554 23.02 9.35 34.59
N SER A 555 23.25 8.62 33.50
CA SER A 555 23.00 9.08 32.12
C SER A 555 21.55 8.88 31.68
N LEU A 556 20.87 7.86 32.22
CA LEU A 556 19.49 7.53 31.83
C LEU A 556 18.48 8.66 32.07
N PRO A 557 18.46 9.37 33.22
CA PRO A 557 17.54 10.49 33.41
C PRO A 557 17.70 11.59 32.35
N ILE A 558 18.94 11.87 31.93
CA ILE A 558 19.24 12.87 30.88
C ILE A 558 18.68 12.39 29.53
N ALA A 559 18.85 11.11 29.20
CA ALA A 559 18.29 10.52 27.99
C ALA A 559 16.74 10.52 28.00
N HIS A 560 16.13 10.24 29.15
CA HIS A 560 14.67 10.34 29.32
C HIS A 560 14.18 11.79 29.16
N GLU A 561 14.88 12.76 29.72
CA GLU A 561 14.54 14.18 29.57
C GLU A 561 14.59 14.62 28.10
N ALA A 562 15.63 14.22 27.36
CA ALA A 562 15.74 14.46 25.91
C ALA A 562 14.57 13.86 25.13
N GLN A 563 14.16 12.63 25.48
CA GLN A 563 12.99 11.98 24.88
C GLN A 563 11.68 12.71 25.20
N THR A 564 11.51 13.15 26.46
CA THR A 564 10.32 13.90 26.89
C THR A 564 10.23 15.25 26.19
N LYS A 565 11.34 15.97 26.00
CA LYS A 565 11.37 17.23 25.24
C LYS A 565 10.84 17.03 23.81
N PHE A 566 11.28 15.95 23.15
CA PHE A 566 10.79 15.60 21.82
C PHE A 566 9.29 15.29 21.80
N THR A 567 8.82 14.39 22.69
CA THR A 567 7.40 13.98 22.70
C THR A 567 6.47 15.11 23.12
N SER A 568 6.86 15.95 24.10
CA SER A 568 6.10 17.12 24.52
C SER A 568 6.01 18.18 23.42
N ALA A 569 7.09 18.43 22.67
CA ALA A 569 7.08 19.38 21.56
C ALA A 569 6.14 18.92 20.43
N ILE A 570 6.15 17.64 20.10
CA ILE A 570 5.22 17.05 19.12
C ILE A 570 3.77 17.19 19.59
N LYS A 571 3.47 16.82 20.84
CA LYS A 571 2.11 16.92 21.39
C LYS A 571 1.61 18.36 21.42
N ALA A 572 2.46 19.30 21.83
CA ALA A 572 2.13 20.73 21.85
C ALA A 572 1.83 21.26 20.44
N LYS A 573 2.68 20.92 19.45
CA LYS A 573 2.46 21.33 18.07
C LYS A 573 1.23 20.68 17.46
N GLY A 574 0.96 19.42 17.78
CA GLY A 574 -0.27 18.73 17.38
C GLY A 574 -1.53 19.41 17.90
N ALA A 575 -1.56 19.76 19.19
CA ALA A 575 -2.68 20.49 19.78
C ALA A 575 -2.91 21.86 19.12
N GLU A 576 -1.83 22.60 18.85
CA GLU A 576 -1.89 23.88 18.12
C GLU A 576 -2.56 23.71 16.75
N ILE A 577 -2.07 22.78 15.93
CA ILE A 577 -2.57 22.55 14.57
C ILE A 577 -4.01 22.06 14.56
N LEU A 578 -4.35 21.12 15.44
CA LEU A 578 -5.71 20.58 15.52
C LEU A 578 -6.72 21.63 15.96
N SER A 579 -6.33 22.57 16.84
CA SER A 579 -7.19 23.68 17.27
C SER A 579 -7.43 24.72 16.17
N ALA A 580 -6.46 24.90 15.26
CA ALA A 580 -6.53 25.85 14.15
C ALA A 580 -7.10 25.25 12.85
N LEU A 581 -7.51 23.97 12.87
CA LEU A 581 -7.91 23.23 11.68
C LEU A 581 -9.29 23.65 11.16
N SER A 582 -9.32 24.49 10.13
CA SER A 582 -10.54 24.96 9.46
C SER A 582 -10.86 24.23 8.16
N GLN A 583 -9.88 23.58 7.54
CA GLN A 583 -9.98 22.89 6.25
C GLN A 583 -9.61 21.42 6.38
N ASN A 584 -9.91 20.64 5.34
CA ASN A 584 -9.54 19.23 5.30
C ASN A 584 -8.00 19.08 5.35
N ALA A 585 -7.53 18.23 6.26
CA ALA A 585 -6.13 17.84 6.37
C ALA A 585 -5.98 16.33 6.27
N ILE A 586 -4.80 15.92 5.79
CA ILE A 586 -4.44 14.53 5.62
C ILE A 586 -3.51 14.09 6.74
N VAL A 587 -3.91 13.08 7.49
CA VAL A 587 -3.05 12.41 8.46
C VAL A 587 -2.29 11.27 7.78
N ILE A 588 -0.96 11.28 7.87
CA ILE A 588 -0.13 10.18 7.39
C ILE A 588 0.05 9.17 8.50
N ILE A 589 -0.51 7.97 8.30
CA ILE A 589 -0.55 6.89 9.27
C ILE A 589 0.35 5.75 8.81
N GLY A 590 1.07 5.15 9.76
CA GLY A 590 1.91 3.98 9.50
C GLY A 590 2.83 3.70 10.67
N ARG A 591 3.79 2.80 10.50
CA ARG A 591 4.90 2.68 11.44
C ARG A 591 5.82 3.89 11.32
N ALA A 592 6.52 4.27 12.39
CA ALA A 592 7.36 5.48 12.39
C ALA A 592 8.39 5.49 11.24
N TYR A 593 9.06 4.36 11.02
CA TYR A 593 10.00 4.15 9.91
C TYR A 593 9.37 4.01 8.52
N ASN A 594 8.03 4.06 8.42
CA ASN A 594 7.29 4.14 7.16
C ASN A 594 6.69 5.52 6.94
N ALA A 595 6.10 6.10 7.98
CA ALA A 595 5.33 7.34 7.89
C ALA A 595 6.24 8.57 7.90
N PHE A 596 7.34 8.52 8.65
CA PHE A 596 8.18 9.69 8.92
C PHE A 596 9.51 9.69 8.18
N ASP A 597 9.96 8.55 7.68
CA ASP A 597 11.17 8.48 6.86
C ASP A 597 10.85 8.95 5.43
N SER A 598 11.38 10.11 5.04
CA SER A 598 11.13 10.72 3.73
C SER A 598 11.60 9.85 2.56
N GLY A 599 12.68 9.07 2.75
CA GLY A 599 13.21 8.15 1.74
C GLY A 599 12.37 6.89 1.57
N VAL A 600 11.65 6.49 2.63
CA VAL A 600 10.73 5.33 2.59
C VAL A 600 9.33 5.75 2.16
N ASN A 601 8.87 6.94 2.53
CA ASN A 601 7.53 7.42 2.23
C ASN A 601 7.41 8.18 0.90
N LEU A 602 8.47 8.23 0.09
CA LEU A 602 8.53 8.92 -1.20
C LEU A 602 8.22 10.42 -1.12
N GLU A 603 8.54 11.09 -0.01
CA GLU A 603 8.23 12.50 0.24
C GLU A 603 6.74 12.87 0.02
N ILE A 604 5.81 11.91 0.21
CA ILE A 604 4.37 12.15 0.05
C ILE A 604 3.89 13.40 0.83
N PRO A 605 4.30 13.64 2.09
CA PRO A 605 3.88 14.83 2.83
C PRO A 605 4.21 16.15 2.10
N LYS A 606 5.42 16.24 1.55
CA LYS A 606 5.88 17.43 0.83
C LYS A 606 5.09 17.64 -0.46
N LYS A 607 4.86 16.55 -1.20
CA LYS A 607 4.06 16.56 -2.44
C LYS A 607 2.60 16.97 -2.19
N LEU A 608 2.03 16.61 -1.03
CA LEU A 608 0.71 17.08 -0.60
C LEU A 608 0.71 18.59 -0.30
N ALA A 609 1.74 19.09 0.38
CA ALA A 609 1.89 20.52 0.64
C ALA A 609 2.01 21.33 -0.65
N ASP A 610 2.69 20.77 -1.66
CA ASP A 610 2.87 21.37 -2.99
C ASP A 610 1.57 21.50 -3.79
N ILE A 611 0.55 20.68 -3.49
CA ILE A 611 -0.81 20.79 -4.06
C ILE A 611 -1.79 21.48 -3.11
N GLY A 612 -1.28 22.16 -2.07
CA GLY A 612 -2.09 22.97 -1.17
C GLY A 612 -2.83 22.21 -0.06
N ILE A 613 -2.41 20.98 0.26
CA ILE A 613 -3.03 20.15 1.29
C ILE A 613 -2.10 20.02 2.50
N VAL A 614 -2.63 20.30 3.69
CA VAL A 614 -1.90 20.14 4.96
C VAL A 614 -1.79 18.65 5.30
N SER A 615 -0.55 18.18 5.51
CA SER A 615 -0.27 16.83 5.97
C SER A 615 0.18 16.82 7.44
N ILE A 616 -0.45 15.98 8.26
CA ILE A 616 -0.20 15.86 9.71
C ILE A 616 0.42 14.49 10.02
N PRO A 617 1.57 14.41 10.71
CA PRO A 617 2.09 13.15 11.23
C PRO A 617 1.13 12.54 12.26
N PHE A 618 0.83 11.24 12.20
CA PHE A 618 -0.17 10.65 13.10
C PHE A 618 0.17 10.76 14.60
N ASP A 619 1.43 10.96 14.96
CA ASP A 619 1.86 11.11 16.35
C ASP A 619 1.65 12.52 16.92
N PHE A 620 1.13 13.44 16.10
CA PHE A 620 0.59 14.74 16.53
C PHE A 620 -0.84 14.62 17.04
N LEU A 621 -1.52 13.50 16.73
CA LEU A 621 -2.87 13.24 17.22
C LEU A 621 -2.84 12.84 18.71
N PRO A 622 -3.88 13.17 19.49
CA PRO A 622 -4.00 12.78 20.89
C PRO A 622 -4.38 11.29 21.02
N VAL A 623 -3.59 10.38 20.46
CA VAL A 623 -3.89 8.95 20.38
C VAL A 623 -4.08 8.29 21.75
N ASP A 624 -3.46 8.83 22.80
CA ASP A 624 -3.48 8.28 24.15
C ASP A 624 -4.89 8.34 24.79
N GLN A 625 -5.79 9.22 24.33
CA GLN A 625 -7.16 9.33 24.84
C GLN A 625 -8.12 8.25 24.30
N TYR A 626 -7.68 7.51 23.28
CA TYR A 626 -8.48 6.48 22.64
C TYR A 626 -8.16 5.11 23.23
N GLU A 627 -9.18 4.44 23.74
CA GLU A 627 -9.18 3.02 24.08
C GLU A 627 -9.41 2.22 22.80
N ILE A 628 -8.88 1.00 22.71
CA ILE A 628 -9.08 0.05 21.59
C ILE A 628 -9.11 -1.42 22.04
N GLU A 629 -8.79 -1.68 23.30
CA GLU A 629 -8.56 -3.00 23.90
C GLU A 629 -9.81 -3.89 23.93
N ASN A 630 -10.99 -3.30 24.01
CA ASN A 630 -12.26 -4.02 24.00
C ASN A 630 -12.56 -4.59 22.61
N GLU A 631 -12.35 -3.80 21.56
CA GLU A 631 -12.62 -4.21 20.18
C GLU A 631 -11.47 -5.05 19.57
N TRP A 632 -10.23 -4.76 19.98
CA TRP A 632 -9.03 -5.43 19.49
C TRP A 632 -8.22 -6.04 20.64
N PRO A 633 -8.78 -7.06 21.33
CA PRO A 633 -8.07 -7.75 22.37
C PRO A 633 -6.80 -8.39 21.79
N ASN A 634 -5.75 -8.47 22.60
CA ASN A 634 -4.47 -9.05 22.19
C ASN A 634 -3.83 -8.35 20.96
N MET A 635 -4.07 -7.05 20.73
CA MET A 635 -3.29 -6.25 19.78
C MET A 635 -1.87 -6.02 20.34
N TYR A 636 -1.05 -7.07 20.38
CA TYR A 636 0.26 -7.04 21.03
C TYR A 636 1.32 -6.25 20.25
N TRP A 637 1.07 -5.80 19.01
CA TRP A 637 2.02 -4.96 18.29
C TRP A 637 1.90 -3.49 18.73
N ARG A 638 2.98 -2.90 19.26
CA ARG A 638 2.99 -1.47 19.66
C ARG A 638 2.53 -0.54 18.54
N SER A 639 2.99 -0.79 17.32
CA SER A 639 2.57 0.00 16.17
C SER A 639 1.09 -0.19 15.83
N GLY A 640 0.56 -1.40 15.98
CA GLY A 640 -0.86 -1.68 15.77
C GLY A 640 -1.73 -0.90 16.75
N GLN A 641 -1.34 -0.87 18.02
CA GLN A 641 -2.03 -0.09 19.04
C GLN A 641 -2.11 1.39 18.68
N ARG A 642 -0.97 2.01 18.34
CA ARG A 642 -0.93 3.43 17.96
C ARG A 642 -1.70 3.73 16.66
N ILE A 643 -1.60 2.85 15.66
CA ILE A 643 -2.28 3.01 14.37
C ILE A 643 -3.81 2.95 14.52
N LEU A 644 -4.34 2.01 15.31
CA LEU A 644 -5.78 1.88 15.53
C LEU A 644 -6.33 3.03 16.39
N LYS A 645 -5.58 3.49 17.40
CA LYS A 645 -5.92 4.70 18.16
C LYS A 645 -5.94 5.95 17.27
N ALA A 646 -4.97 6.08 16.35
CA ALA A 646 -4.97 7.15 15.36
C ALA A 646 -6.17 7.04 14.39
N ALA A 647 -6.61 5.83 14.04
CA ALA A 647 -7.81 5.64 13.22
C ALA A 647 -9.05 6.23 13.89
N ARG A 648 -9.27 5.99 15.20
CA ARG A 648 -10.37 6.59 15.97
C ARG A 648 -10.30 8.11 15.99
N ALA A 649 -9.11 8.67 16.23
CA ALA A 649 -8.88 10.10 16.20
C ALA A 649 -9.24 10.74 14.84
N VAL A 650 -8.88 10.08 13.74
CA VAL A 650 -9.24 10.54 12.39
C VAL A 650 -10.73 10.36 12.12
N GLN A 651 -11.33 9.24 12.55
CA GLN A 651 -12.73 8.95 12.32
C GLN A 651 -13.66 9.98 12.98
N GLU A 652 -13.36 10.38 14.22
CA GLU A 652 -14.17 11.36 14.97
C GLU A 652 -14.12 12.77 14.38
N ASN A 653 -12.98 13.20 13.83
CA ASN A 653 -12.81 14.55 13.31
C ASN A 653 -13.15 14.64 11.82
N ARG A 654 -14.27 15.28 11.46
CA ARG A 654 -14.74 15.39 10.07
C ARG A 654 -13.70 15.96 9.09
N ASN A 655 -12.83 16.86 9.53
CA ASN A 655 -11.83 17.51 8.68
C ASN A 655 -10.53 16.69 8.52
N LEU A 656 -10.38 15.57 9.22
CA LEU A 656 -9.22 14.70 9.10
C LEU A 656 -9.51 13.51 8.18
N HIS A 657 -8.65 13.27 7.20
CA HIS A 657 -8.66 12.04 6.40
C HIS A 657 -7.31 11.33 6.50
N ALA A 658 -7.26 10.03 6.23
CA ALA A 658 -6.03 9.26 6.40
C ALA A 658 -5.42 8.81 5.07
N ILE A 659 -4.09 8.91 4.98
CA ILE A 659 -3.27 8.13 4.06
C ILE A 659 -2.45 7.13 4.89
N TYR A 660 -2.73 5.84 4.72
CA TYR A 660 -2.00 4.75 5.36
C TYR A 660 -0.80 4.34 4.49
N ILE A 661 0.41 4.47 5.01
CA ILE A 661 1.64 4.02 4.35
C ILE A 661 2.09 2.65 4.90
N ASN A 662 1.94 1.61 4.08
CA ASN A 662 2.43 0.25 4.35
C ASN A 662 3.53 -0.15 3.36
N ASN A 663 4.15 -1.31 3.57
CA ASN A 663 5.11 -1.86 2.63
C ASN A 663 4.74 -3.26 2.16
N PHE A 664 5.23 -3.60 0.98
CA PHE A 664 5.20 -4.97 0.48
C PHE A 664 5.87 -5.94 1.47
N LEU A 665 5.33 -7.18 1.55
CA LEU A 665 5.73 -8.23 2.49
C LEU A 665 5.67 -7.88 3.99
N CYS A 666 5.05 -6.75 4.36
CA CYS A 666 4.91 -6.43 5.77
C CYS A 666 3.94 -7.39 6.47
N GLY A 667 4.45 -8.06 7.51
CA GLY A 667 3.66 -9.02 8.26
C GLY A 667 2.55 -8.44 9.13
N PRO A 668 2.84 -7.50 10.04
CA PRO A 668 1.79 -6.87 10.85
C PRO A 668 0.67 -6.23 10.02
N ASP A 669 1.02 -5.50 8.95
CA ASP A 669 0.03 -4.88 8.04
C ASP A 669 -0.85 -5.88 7.29
N SER A 670 -0.49 -7.16 7.21
CA SER A 670 -1.41 -8.18 6.66
C SER A 670 -2.68 -8.32 7.52
N PHE A 671 -2.65 -7.87 8.78
CA PHE A 671 -3.79 -7.87 9.69
C PHE A 671 -4.24 -6.44 10.03
N ILE A 672 -3.31 -5.58 10.46
CA ILE A 672 -3.62 -4.22 10.95
C ILE A 672 -4.42 -3.40 9.93
N LEU A 673 -4.14 -3.51 8.63
CA LEU A 673 -4.86 -2.75 7.61
C LEU A 673 -6.37 -3.06 7.57
N LYS A 674 -6.78 -4.29 7.88
CA LYS A 674 -8.19 -4.68 7.93
C LYS A 674 -8.88 -4.13 9.17
N TYR A 675 -8.14 -4.13 10.28
CA TYR A 675 -8.61 -3.57 11.54
C TYR A 675 -8.74 -2.05 11.45
N PHE A 676 -7.75 -1.41 10.82
CA PHE A 676 -7.79 0.00 10.47
C PHE A 676 -8.99 0.34 9.58
N LYS A 677 -9.27 -0.47 8.55
CA LYS A 677 -10.47 -0.31 7.71
C LYS A 677 -11.76 -0.39 8.54
N LYS A 678 -11.85 -1.33 9.49
CA LYS A 678 -13.02 -1.44 10.39
C LYS A 678 -13.17 -0.21 11.29
N GLU A 679 -12.07 0.30 11.85
CA GLU A 679 -12.08 1.51 12.68
C GLU A 679 -12.44 2.78 11.91
N MET A 680 -12.01 2.89 10.65
CA MET A 680 -12.39 4.01 9.78
C MET A 680 -13.87 3.99 9.37
N GLY A 681 -14.54 2.83 9.40
CA GLY A 681 -15.94 2.68 8.99
C GLY A 681 -16.15 3.10 7.54
N ASP A 682 -17.16 3.96 7.31
CA ASP A 682 -17.50 4.49 5.99
C ASP A 682 -16.60 5.68 5.56
N LYS A 683 -15.73 6.15 6.46
CA LYS A 683 -14.85 7.28 6.19
C LYS A 683 -13.73 6.84 5.24
N PRO A 684 -13.58 7.49 4.08
CA PRO A 684 -12.61 7.06 3.08
C PRO A 684 -11.18 7.33 3.55
N PHE A 685 -10.28 6.40 3.25
CA PHE A 685 -8.85 6.53 3.44
C PHE A 685 -8.12 5.93 2.23
N LEU A 686 -6.91 6.40 1.98
CA LEU A 686 -6.05 5.86 0.93
C LEU A 686 -4.96 4.98 1.56
N SER A 687 -4.77 3.77 1.06
CA SER A 687 -3.63 2.92 1.44
C SER A 687 -2.58 2.91 0.33
N ILE A 688 -1.38 3.40 0.63
CA ILE A 688 -0.23 3.35 -0.28
C ILE A 688 0.73 2.27 0.22
N GLU A 689 1.02 1.33 -0.67
CA GLU A 689 2.02 0.30 -0.44
C GLU A 689 3.31 0.69 -1.15
N ILE A 690 4.42 0.68 -0.41
CA ILE A 690 5.74 1.05 -0.92
C ILE A 690 6.67 -0.17 -0.93
N ASP A 691 7.53 -0.22 -1.94
CA ASP A 691 8.60 -1.18 -2.15
C ASP A 691 9.84 -0.50 -2.77
N GLU A 692 10.89 -1.27 -3.04
CA GLU A 692 12.12 -0.77 -3.65
C GLU A 692 11.98 -0.28 -5.11
N HIS A 693 10.89 -0.64 -5.80
CA HIS A 693 10.61 -0.29 -7.19
C HIS A 693 9.61 0.85 -7.33
N SER A 694 9.04 1.31 -6.22
CA SER A 694 7.97 2.29 -6.20
C SER A 694 8.39 3.60 -6.87
N ALA A 695 7.53 4.07 -7.77
CA ALA A 695 7.75 5.28 -8.54
C ALA A 695 6.92 6.46 -7.99
N ASP A 696 7.55 7.63 -7.91
CA ASP A 696 6.96 8.85 -7.36
C ASP A 696 5.64 9.27 -8.04
N ALA A 697 5.58 9.17 -9.38
CA ALA A 697 4.43 9.59 -10.16
C ALA A 697 3.16 8.77 -9.86
N GLY A 698 3.32 7.48 -9.58
CA GLY A 698 2.21 6.58 -9.26
C GLY A 698 1.59 6.89 -7.89
N ALA A 699 2.43 7.22 -6.89
CA ALA A 699 1.97 7.58 -5.55
C ALA A 699 1.24 8.92 -5.53
N ILE A 700 1.76 9.94 -6.24
CA ILE A 700 1.12 11.26 -6.35
C ILE A 700 -0.25 11.15 -7.01
N THR A 701 -0.36 10.41 -8.12
CA THR A 701 -1.62 10.24 -8.84
C THR A 701 -2.72 9.65 -7.95
N ARG A 702 -2.36 8.70 -7.06
CA ARG A 702 -3.29 8.15 -6.06
C ARG A 702 -3.69 9.17 -5.00
N CYS A 703 -2.75 9.99 -4.54
CA CYS A 703 -3.03 11.08 -3.59
C CYS A 703 -3.99 12.11 -4.19
N GLU A 704 -3.73 12.57 -5.42
CA GLU A 704 -4.58 13.52 -6.15
C GLU A 704 -6.01 12.97 -6.31
N ALA A 705 -6.13 11.72 -6.79
CA ALA A 705 -7.43 11.06 -6.95
C ALA A 705 -8.20 10.94 -5.63
N PHE A 706 -7.50 10.67 -4.53
CA PHE A 706 -8.09 10.61 -3.20
C PHE A 706 -8.61 11.96 -2.71
N ILE A 707 -7.80 13.02 -2.86
CA ILE A 707 -8.19 14.39 -2.49
C ILE A 707 -9.39 14.85 -3.31
N ASP A 708 -9.39 14.58 -4.62
CA ASP A 708 -10.51 14.90 -5.51
C ASP A 708 -11.80 14.18 -5.09
N SER A 709 -11.72 12.92 -4.67
CA SER A 709 -12.86 12.15 -4.15
C SER A 709 -13.43 12.75 -2.86
N ILE A 710 -12.56 13.22 -1.94
CA ILE A 710 -12.98 13.89 -0.70
C ILE A 710 -13.68 15.22 -1.00
N GLY A 711 -13.12 16.03 -1.90
CA GLY A 711 -13.70 17.33 -2.28
C GLY A 711 -15.11 17.21 -2.83
N ASN A 712 -15.38 16.19 -3.64
CA ASN A 712 -16.66 15.99 -4.31
C ASN A 712 -17.79 15.48 -3.40
N ARG A 713 -17.48 14.86 -2.24
CA ARG A 713 -18.50 14.39 -1.28
C ARG A 713 -19.23 15.51 -0.54
N HIS A 714 -18.72 16.74 -0.56
CA HIS A 714 -19.30 17.88 0.16
C HIS A 714 -20.61 18.42 -0.48
N GLY A 715 -21.03 17.88 -1.63
CA GLY A 715 -22.21 18.34 -2.38
C GLY A 715 -23.54 17.59 -2.14
N GLY A 716 -23.59 16.55 -1.28
CA GLY A 716 -24.86 15.82 -1.10
C GLY A 716 -24.88 14.84 0.05
N GLY A 717 -25.90 14.99 0.91
CA GLY A 717 -26.40 13.93 1.78
C GLY A 717 -25.93 13.98 3.23
N SER A 718 -26.86 14.32 4.11
CA SER A 718 -26.78 14.04 5.55
C SER A 718 -26.44 12.56 5.77
N GLU A 719 -25.20 12.28 6.19
CA GLU A 719 -24.82 10.96 6.70
C GLU A 719 -25.58 10.74 8.01
N LYS A 720 -26.65 9.95 7.93
CA LYS A 720 -27.23 9.30 9.11
C LYS A 720 -26.12 8.48 9.73
N LYS A 721 -25.66 8.86 10.93
CA LYS A 721 -24.96 7.95 11.84
C LYS A 721 -25.79 6.67 11.90
N LYS A 722 -25.33 5.59 11.28
CA LYS A 722 -25.69 4.28 11.78
C LYS A 722 -25.11 4.26 13.19
N GLU A 723 -25.98 4.28 14.19
CA GLU A 723 -25.60 3.95 15.55
C GLU A 723 -24.81 2.66 15.47
N GLY A 724 -23.51 2.73 15.77
CA GLY A 724 -22.68 1.55 15.85
C GLY A 724 -23.32 0.69 16.91
N GLU A 725 -23.92 -0.43 16.52
CA GLU A 725 -24.15 -1.52 17.45
C GLU A 725 -22.78 -1.82 18.04
N THR A 726 -22.58 -1.45 19.31
CA THR A 726 -21.47 -1.90 20.12
C THR A 726 -21.48 -3.41 20.11
N ILE A 727 -20.70 -4.00 19.20
CA ILE A 727 -20.50 -5.44 19.13
C ILE A 727 -19.78 -5.80 20.42
N ARG A 728 -20.51 -6.45 21.32
CA ARG A 728 -19.96 -6.98 22.57
C ARG A 728 -18.85 -7.96 22.21
N PRO A 729 -17.61 -7.81 22.72
CA PRO A 729 -16.61 -8.85 22.59
C PRO A 729 -17.11 -10.07 23.38
N SER A 730 -17.70 -11.03 22.69
CA SER A 730 -17.91 -12.37 23.25
C SER A 730 -16.58 -13.12 23.23
N SER A 731 -15.60 -12.64 23.99
CA SER A 731 -14.37 -13.39 24.30
C SER A 731 -14.55 -14.41 25.42
N HIS A 732 -15.74 -14.49 26.04
CA HIS A 732 -16.01 -15.44 27.11
C HIS A 732 -17.27 -16.25 26.83
N VAL A 733 -17.07 -17.46 26.28
CA VAL A 733 -18.10 -18.50 26.33
C VAL A 733 -18.32 -18.83 27.81
N ARG A 734 -19.42 -18.34 28.40
CA ARG A 734 -19.72 -18.63 29.80
C ARG A 734 -20.07 -20.09 30.08
N HIS A 735 -20.42 -20.91 29.07
CA HIS A 735 -20.51 -22.37 29.19
C HIS A 735 -20.42 -23.03 27.80
N PRO A 736 -19.35 -23.80 27.47
CA PRO A 736 -19.24 -24.51 26.20
C PRO A 736 -20.19 -25.70 26.06
N SER A 737 -20.89 -26.10 27.13
CA SER A 737 -21.59 -27.38 27.25
C SER A 737 -22.80 -27.57 26.32
N THR A 738 -23.23 -26.54 25.59
CA THR A 738 -24.38 -26.61 24.68
C THR A 738 -24.02 -26.49 23.20
N ARG A 739 -22.74 -26.30 22.86
CA ARG A 739 -22.26 -26.09 21.48
C ARG A 739 -21.23 -27.15 21.09
N THR A 740 -21.26 -27.54 19.82
CA THR A 740 -20.19 -28.35 19.20
C THR A 740 -19.02 -27.44 18.87
N VAL A 741 -17.83 -27.79 19.37
CA VAL A 741 -16.58 -27.09 19.09
C VAL A 741 -15.89 -27.70 17.88
N TYR A 742 -15.73 -26.94 16.81
CA TYR A 742 -15.03 -27.36 15.60
C TYR A 742 -13.56 -26.97 15.66
N LEU A 743 -12.66 -27.95 15.53
CA LEU A 743 -11.22 -27.76 15.55
C LEU A 743 -10.66 -27.81 14.13
N PRO A 744 -9.88 -26.82 13.68
CA PRO A 744 -9.10 -26.97 12.45
C PRO A 744 -8.13 -28.13 12.64
N ARG A 745 -7.94 -28.95 11.60
CA ARG A 745 -7.05 -30.11 11.71
C ARG A 745 -5.65 -29.70 12.14
N MET A 746 -5.01 -28.77 11.43
CA MET A 746 -3.63 -28.29 11.66
C MET A 746 -2.54 -29.39 11.67
N SER A 747 -2.62 -30.34 12.61
CA SER A 747 -1.90 -31.60 12.67
C SER A 747 -2.80 -32.65 13.32
N ASP A 748 -2.46 -33.93 13.21
CA ASP A 748 -3.30 -34.98 13.77
C ASP A 748 -3.43 -34.95 15.33
N HIS A 749 -2.61 -34.15 16.00
CA HIS A 749 -2.78 -33.83 17.43
C HIS A 749 -4.16 -33.19 17.74
N ALA A 750 -4.85 -32.59 16.76
CA ALA A 750 -6.19 -32.07 16.95
C ALA A 750 -7.20 -33.14 17.40
N PHE A 751 -7.02 -34.41 17.01
CA PHE A 751 -7.87 -35.52 17.48
C PHE A 751 -7.71 -35.76 18.98
N ALA A 752 -6.48 -35.63 19.50
CA ALA A 752 -6.24 -35.73 20.92
C ALA A 752 -6.89 -34.57 21.70
N ILE A 753 -6.88 -33.36 21.14
CA ILE A 753 -7.53 -32.19 21.74
C ILE A 753 -9.06 -32.35 21.72
N ALA A 754 -9.64 -32.82 20.61
CA ALA A 754 -11.07 -33.11 20.51
C ALA A 754 -11.51 -34.16 21.56
N ALA A 755 -10.76 -35.26 21.70
CA ALA A 755 -11.03 -36.27 22.73
C ALA A 755 -10.93 -35.69 24.15
N ALA A 756 -10.03 -34.73 24.39
CA ALA A 756 -9.94 -34.03 25.67
C ALA A 756 -11.19 -33.16 25.94
N PHE A 757 -11.75 -32.50 24.92
CA PHE A 757 -13.00 -31.75 25.04
C PHE A 757 -14.16 -32.69 25.38
N GLU A 758 -14.29 -33.80 24.65
CA GLU A 758 -15.33 -34.80 24.87
C GLU A 758 -15.27 -35.39 26.28
N ARG A 759 -14.05 -35.71 26.75
CA ARG A 759 -13.83 -36.19 28.13
C ARG A 759 -14.28 -35.18 29.19
N CYS A 760 -14.25 -33.89 28.87
CA CYS A 760 -14.71 -32.82 29.74
C CYS A 760 -16.19 -32.45 29.53
N GLY A 761 -16.93 -33.23 28.74
CA GLY A 761 -18.36 -33.03 28.51
C GLY A 761 -18.70 -31.97 27.46
N VAL A 762 -17.75 -31.59 26.62
CA VAL A 762 -17.95 -30.65 25.50
C VAL A 762 -17.84 -31.42 24.19
N GLN A 763 -18.88 -31.37 23.37
CA GLN A 763 -18.87 -32.01 22.06
C GLN A 763 -17.84 -31.31 21.17
N ALA A 764 -16.93 -32.06 20.55
CA ALA A 764 -15.89 -31.51 19.69
C ALA A 764 -15.72 -32.35 18.42
N GLU A 765 -15.48 -31.67 17.29
CA GLU A 765 -15.28 -32.30 15.98
C GLU A 765 -14.04 -31.72 15.32
N VAL A 766 -13.14 -32.59 14.86
CA VAL A 766 -11.99 -32.17 14.03
C VAL A 766 -12.47 -32.02 12.60
N LEU A 767 -12.25 -30.84 12.02
CA LEU A 767 -12.57 -30.57 10.63
C LEU A 767 -11.77 -31.50 9.69
N PRO A 768 -12.34 -31.88 8.53
CA PRO A 768 -11.68 -32.76 7.58
C PRO A 768 -10.37 -32.15 7.07
N GLU A 769 -9.57 -32.99 6.41
CA GLU A 769 -8.33 -32.52 5.80
C GLU A 769 -8.59 -31.42 4.77
N SER A 770 -7.80 -30.36 4.85
CA SER A 770 -7.93 -29.21 3.96
C SER A 770 -7.68 -29.63 2.52
N ASP A 771 -8.65 -29.38 1.66
CA ASP A 771 -8.57 -29.73 0.24
C ASP A 771 -8.46 -28.47 -0.63
N LYS A 772 -8.47 -28.67 -1.95
CA LYS A 772 -8.43 -27.56 -2.90
C LYS A 772 -9.60 -26.58 -2.69
N LYS A 773 -10.81 -27.10 -2.37
CA LYS A 773 -11.99 -26.28 -2.12
C LYS A 773 -11.81 -25.41 -0.87
N THR A 774 -11.19 -25.93 0.20
CA THR A 774 -10.79 -25.13 1.37
C THR A 774 -9.93 -23.94 0.94
N THR A 775 -8.88 -24.16 0.15
CA THR A 775 -7.98 -23.07 -0.24
C THR A 775 -8.66 -22.04 -1.15
N ASP A 776 -9.54 -22.48 -2.05
CA ASP A 776 -10.30 -21.60 -2.93
C ASP A 776 -11.28 -20.71 -2.15
N ILE A 777 -11.93 -21.25 -1.11
CA ILE A 777 -12.81 -20.48 -0.20
C ILE A 777 -11.98 -19.51 0.63
N GLY A 778 -10.92 -19.99 1.29
CA GLY A 778 -10.07 -19.17 2.16
C GLY A 778 -9.48 -17.95 1.43
N ARG A 779 -9.05 -18.13 0.18
CA ARG A 779 -8.52 -17.05 -0.68
C ARG A 779 -9.49 -15.91 -0.96
N LYS A 780 -10.81 -16.15 -0.87
CA LYS A 780 -11.82 -15.09 -1.04
C LYS A 780 -11.88 -14.13 0.15
N HIS A 781 -11.42 -14.57 1.33
CA HIS A 781 -11.50 -13.79 2.57
C HIS A 781 -10.17 -13.15 2.99
N VAL A 782 -9.05 -13.69 2.52
CA VAL A 782 -7.72 -13.15 2.80
C VAL A 782 -7.24 -12.20 1.71
N SER A 783 -6.36 -11.26 2.07
CA SER A 783 -5.74 -10.35 1.09
C SER A 783 -4.58 -11.00 0.31
N GLY A 784 -4.20 -12.23 0.69
CA GLY A 784 -3.07 -12.97 0.15
C GLY A 784 -1.71 -12.47 0.64
N LYS A 785 -1.68 -11.68 1.72
CA LYS A 785 -0.48 -11.22 2.43
C LYS A 785 -0.24 -11.98 3.74
N GLU A 786 -1.29 -12.60 4.25
CA GLU A 786 -1.33 -13.44 5.43
C GLU A 786 -0.56 -14.73 5.18
N CYS A 787 -0.10 -15.38 6.24
CA CYS A 787 0.60 -16.65 6.11
C CYS A 787 -0.36 -17.71 5.53
N TYR A 788 0.18 -18.65 4.75
CA TYR A 788 -0.60 -19.73 4.16
C TYR A 788 -1.50 -20.49 5.16
N PRO A 789 -1.04 -20.81 6.39
CA PRO A 789 -1.91 -21.44 7.38
C PRO A 789 -3.17 -20.63 7.70
N CYS A 790 -3.11 -19.29 7.72
CA CYS A 790 -4.28 -18.44 7.92
C CYS A 790 -5.31 -18.65 6.80
N THR A 791 -4.85 -18.71 5.54
CA THR A 791 -5.73 -18.96 4.39
C THR A 791 -6.44 -20.29 4.53
N VAL A 792 -5.70 -21.33 4.93
CA VAL A 792 -6.24 -22.69 5.11
C VAL A 792 -7.27 -22.73 6.23
N THR A 793 -6.93 -22.23 7.43
CA THR A 793 -7.84 -22.26 8.58
C THR A 793 -9.08 -21.40 8.37
N THR A 794 -8.96 -20.26 7.70
CA THR A 794 -10.13 -19.45 7.31
C THR A 794 -11.00 -20.23 6.32
N GLY A 795 -10.38 -20.90 5.35
CA GLY A 795 -11.08 -21.75 4.39
C GLY A 795 -11.84 -22.90 5.04
N ASP A 796 -11.25 -23.60 6.00
CA ASP A 796 -11.90 -24.73 6.69
C ASP A 796 -13.09 -24.26 7.53
N MET A 797 -12.91 -23.15 8.25
CA MET A 797 -13.98 -22.52 9.02
C MET A 797 -15.15 -22.12 8.12
N MET A 798 -14.89 -21.39 7.03
CA MET A 798 -15.94 -20.94 6.12
C MET A 798 -16.58 -22.09 5.36
N LYS A 799 -15.81 -23.11 4.96
CA LYS A 799 -16.33 -24.33 4.33
C LYS A 799 -17.34 -25.02 5.24
N LYS A 800 -17.06 -25.13 6.55
CA LYS A 800 -17.97 -25.72 7.53
C LYS A 800 -19.26 -24.90 7.69
N VAL A 801 -19.15 -23.58 7.77
CA VAL A 801 -20.30 -22.68 7.89
C VAL A 801 -21.22 -22.76 6.66
N MET A 802 -20.67 -23.08 5.48
CA MET A 802 -21.41 -23.23 4.23
C MET A 802 -22.00 -24.64 4.02
N GLU A 803 -21.80 -25.59 4.95
CA GLU A 803 -22.36 -26.95 4.81
C GLU A 803 -23.89 -26.95 5.01
N PRO A 804 -24.63 -27.73 4.21
CA PRO A 804 -26.07 -27.91 4.43
C PRO A 804 -26.33 -28.49 5.83
N GLY A 805 -27.23 -27.86 6.59
CA GLY A 805 -27.59 -28.28 7.94
C GLY A 805 -26.69 -27.76 9.06
N PHE A 806 -25.74 -26.86 8.76
CA PHE A 806 -24.99 -26.14 9.80
C PHE A 806 -25.91 -25.23 10.62
N ILE A 807 -25.82 -25.30 11.96
CA ILE A 807 -26.64 -24.52 12.90
C ILE A 807 -25.73 -23.57 13.69
N PRO A 808 -25.70 -22.26 13.37
CA PRO A 808 -24.81 -21.29 14.01
C PRO A 808 -24.90 -21.26 15.54
N GLU A 809 -26.11 -21.32 16.11
CA GLU A 809 -26.36 -21.15 17.54
C GLU A 809 -25.79 -22.29 18.38
N LYS A 810 -25.68 -23.48 17.76
CA LYS A 810 -25.13 -24.71 18.35
C LYS A 810 -23.66 -24.94 18.02
N SER A 811 -23.00 -23.99 17.38
CA SER A 811 -21.65 -24.16 16.84
C SER A 811 -20.66 -23.19 17.47
N ALA A 812 -19.43 -23.64 17.67
CA ALA A 812 -18.30 -22.83 18.10
C ALA A 812 -17.04 -23.26 17.33
N PHE A 813 -16.09 -22.36 17.10
CA PHE A 813 -14.80 -22.70 16.50
C PHE A 813 -13.68 -22.65 17.53
N PHE A 814 -12.73 -23.59 17.45
CA PHE A 814 -11.49 -23.54 18.21
C PHE A 814 -10.38 -22.92 17.36
N MET A 815 -9.78 -21.84 17.82
CA MET A 815 -8.61 -21.24 17.17
C MET A 815 -7.69 -20.72 18.26
N PRO A 816 -6.71 -21.53 18.72
CA PRO A 816 -5.79 -21.10 19.76
C PRO A 816 -5.04 -19.85 19.32
N SER A 817 -4.76 -18.96 20.26
CA SER A 817 -4.08 -17.70 20.00
C SER A 817 -2.69 -17.70 20.64
N GLY A 818 -1.88 -16.72 20.23
CA GLY A 818 -0.53 -16.50 20.71
C GLY A 818 -0.36 -15.06 21.15
N THR A 819 0.53 -14.85 22.12
CA THR A 819 0.80 -13.51 22.67
C THR A 819 2.18 -12.97 22.27
N GLY A 820 2.87 -13.69 21.37
CA GLY A 820 4.17 -13.31 20.81
C GLY A 820 4.03 -12.50 19.51
N PRO A 821 5.14 -11.95 18.98
CA PRO A 821 5.14 -11.02 17.85
C PRO A 821 4.76 -11.66 16.50
N CYS A 822 4.47 -12.95 16.50
CA CYS A 822 4.09 -13.76 15.35
C CYS A 822 2.63 -13.55 14.98
N ARG A 823 2.35 -13.40 13.67
CA ARG A 823 1.01 -13.19 13.10
C ARG A 823 -0.06 -14.19 13.57
N PHE A 824 0.34 -15.40 13.98
CA PHE A 824 -0.55 -16.44 14.49
C PHE A 824 -1.51 -15.92 15.58
N GLY A 825 -1.03 -15.06 16.49
CA GLY A 825 -1.86 -14.51 17.56
C GLY A 825 -3.01 -13.60 17.11
N GLN A 826 -3.08 -13.25 15.82
CA GLN A 826 -4.16 -12.45 15.24
C GLN A 826 -5.14 -13.28 14.41
N TYR A 827 -4.93 -14.60 14.28
CA TYR A 827 -5.79 -15.44 13.45
C TYR A 827 -7.22 -15.46 13.97
N ASN A 828 -7.41 -15.60 15.29
CA ASN A 828 -8.74 -15.61 15.89
C ASN A 828 -9.46 -14.27 15.71
N VAL A 829 -8.75 -13.15 15.91
CA VAL A 829 -9.31 -11.79 15.70
C VAL A 829 -9.71 -11.60 14.24
N PHE A 830 -8.88 -12.07 13.30
CA PHE A 830 -9.21 -12.03 11.88
C PHE A 830 -10.37 -12.98 11.51
N HIS A 831 -10.41 -14.20 12.03
CA HIS A 831 -11.52 -15.13 11.79
C HIS A 831 -12.85 -14.58 12.34
N ARG A 832 -12.83 -13.92 13.50
CA ARG A 832 -13.99 -13.21 14.04
C ARG A 832 -14.50 -12.16 13.04
N LEU A 833 -13.59 -11.34 12.52
CA LEU A 833 -13.91 -10.35 11.48
C LEU A 833 -14.51 -11.01 10.21
N VAL A 834 -13.99 -12.16 9.78
CA VAL A 834 -14.51 -12.89 8.61
C VAL A 834 -15.93 -13.40 8.87
N LEU A 835 -16.20 -13.98 10.03
CA LEU A 835 -17.54 -14.45 10.42
C LEU A 835 -18.53 -13.29 10.55
N ASP A 836 -18.12 -12.16 11.15
CA ASP A 836 -18.94 -10.96 11.28
C ASP A 836 -19.35 -10.43 9.91
N ASN A 837 -18.39 -10.31 8.98
CA ASN A 837 -18.64 -9.85 7.61
C ASN A 837 -19.53 -10.82 6.82
N ALA A 838 -19.52 -12.10 7.18
CA ALA A 838 -20.39 -13.11 6.59
C ALA A 838 -21.78 -13.21 7.28
N GLY A 839 -22.05 -12.37 8.30
CA GLY A 839 -23.33 -12.33 9.00
C GLY A 839 -23.47 -13.31 10.17
N TYR A 840 -22.38 -13.97 10.60
CA TYR A 840 -22.39 -15.00 11.64
C TYR A 840 -21.85 -14.50 12.98
N GLN A 841 -22.48 -13.46 13.53
CA GLN A 841 -22.03 -12.80 14.77
C GLN A 841 -22.15 -13.71 16.01
N ASP A 842 -23.13 -14.62 16.03
CA ASP A 842 -23.44 -15.46 17.20
C ASP A 842 -22.53 -16.69 17.40
N ILE A 843 -21.67 -17.01 16.42
CA ILE A 843 -20.78 -18.17 16.48
C ILE A 843 -19.52 -17.80 17.27
N PRO A 844 -19.30 -18.26 18.52
CA PRO A 844 -18.08 -17.92 19.25
C PRO A 844 -16.83 -18.58 18.68
N ILE A 845 -15.68 -17.93 18.90
CA ILE A 845 -14.36 -18.53 18.68
C ILE A 845 -13.70 -18.73 20.05
N PHE A 846 -13.48 -19.99 20.43
CA PHE A 846 -12.72 -20.35 21.62
C PHE A 846 -11.22 -20.27 21.30
N SER A 847 -10.54 -19.33 21.95
CA SER A 847 -9.16 -18.95 21.65
C SER A 847 -8.30 -18.85 22.90
N PRO A 848 -7.95 -19.98 23.54
CA PRO A 848 -7.04 -19.95 24.68
C PRO A 848 -5.69 -19.34 24.26
N VAL A 849 -5.09 -18.56 25.16
CA VAL A 849 -3.82 -17.84 24.99
C VAL A 849 -2.72 -18.43 25.87
N GLN A 850 -1.50 -18.51 25.37
CA GLN A 850 -0.33 -19.05 26.09
C GLN A 850 0.28 -18.05 27.09
N ASP A 851 -0.50 -17.49 27.99
CA ASP A 851 -0.01 -16.61 29.06
C ASP A 851 -0.49 -17.09 30.45
N THR A 852 -0.44 -16.23 31.47
CA THR A 852 -0.84 -16.56 32.84
C THR A 852 -2.32 -16.96 32.95
N THR A 853 -3.17 -16.62 31.97
CA THR A 853 -4.58 -17.03 31.92
C THR A 853 -4.79 -18.34 31.16
N PHE A 854 -3.75 -18.95 30.59
CA PHE A 854 -3.87 -20.21 29.84
C PHE A 854 -4.64 -21.29 30.62
N TYR A 855 -4.27 -21.51 31.89
CA TYR A 855 -4.92 -22.51 32.73
C TYR A 855 -6.33 -22.11 33.19
N SER A 856 -6.64 -20.81 33.31
CA SER A 856 -8.00 -20.34 33.61
C SER A 856 -8.92 -20.45 32.39
N ASP A 857 -8.42 -20.11 31.21
CA ASP A 857 -9.16 -20.15 29.94
C ASP A 857 -9.46 -21.60 29.51
N LEU A 858 -8.52 -22.51 29.75
CA LEU A 858 -8.70 -23.95 29.57
C LEU A 858 -9.59 -24.57 30.66
N GLY A 859 -9.60 -24.00 31.87
CA GLY A 859 -10.43 -24.41 32.99
C GLY A 859 -11.94 -24.19 32.78
N ILE A 860 -12.32 -23.34 31.82
CA ILE A 860 -13.72 -23.10 31.40
C ILE A 860 -14.37 -24.37 30.82
N VAL A 861 -13.55 -25.27 30.27
CA VAL A 861 -13.98 -26.55 29.68
C VAL A 861 -14.09 -27.66 30.74
N GLY A 862 -13.33 -27.54 31.85
CA GLY A 862 -13.30 -28.49 32.96
C GLY A 862 -11.91 -28.59 33.60
N LYS A 863 -11.82 -28.95 34.89
CA LYS A 863 -10.54 -29.00 35.64
C LYS A 863 -9.48 -29.95 35.06
N ASP A 864 -9.90 -30.96 34.29
CA ASP A 864 -9.04 -31.99 33.71
C ASP A 864 -8.55 -31.67 32.28
N PHE A 865 -9.14 -30.69 31.58
CA PHE A 865 -8.93 -30.50 30.13
C PHE A 865 -7.46 -30.36 29.74
N THR A 866 -6.71 -29.53 30.46
CA THR A 866 -5.29 -29.28 30.19
C THR A 866 -4.44 -30.53 30.36
N VAL A 867 -4.67 -31.30 31.43
CA VAL A 867 -3.93 -32.54 31.71
C VAL A 867 -4.23 -33.58 30.64
N ARG A 868 -5.50 -33.74 30.27
CA ARG A 868 -5.92 -34.69 29.22
C ARG A 868 -5.37 -34.30 27.86
N SER A 869 -5.38 -33.01 27.52
CA SER A 869 -4.80 -32.51 26.27
C SER A 869 -3.31 -32.84 26.19
N TRP A 870 -2.54 -32.59 27.25
CA TRP A 870 -1.11 -32.96 27.28
C TRP A 870 -0.86 -34.46 27.19
N GLN A 871 -1.63 -35.27 27.93
CA GLN A 871 -1.56 -36.74 27.85
C GLN A 871 -1.83 -37.23 26.43
N GLY A 872 -2.87 -36.69 25.78
CA GLY A 872 -3.25 -37.03 24.42
C GLY A 872 -2.19 -36.60 23.39
N ILE A 873 -1.65 -35.37 23.50
CA ILE A 873 -0.57 -34.88 22.62
C ILE A 873 0.66 -35.78 22.73
N LEU A 874 1.11 -36.09 23.94
CA LEU A 874 2.27 -36.98 24.16
C LEU A 874 2.01 -38.39 23.65
N ALA A 875 0.81 -38.95 23.87
CA ALA A 875 0.44 -40.25 23.36
C ALA A 875 0.48 -40.28 21.82
N TYR A 876 -0.07 -39.26 21.17
CA TYR A 876 -0.06 -39.14 19.72
C TYR A 876 1.38 -39.06 19.18
N GLU A 877 2.21 -38.19 19.76
CA GLU A 877 3.62 -38.03 19.39
C GLU A 877 4.42 -39.34 19.55
N LEU A 878 4.20 -40.09 20.63
CA LEU A 878 4.84 -41.40 20.83
C LEU A 878 4.39 -42.42 19.79
N LEU A 879 3.09 -42.46 19.46
CA LEU A 879 2.55 -43.34 18.42
C LEU A 879 3.11 -42.98 17.03
N THR A 880 3.19 -41.69 16.69
CA THR A 880 3.80 -41.22 15.44
C THR A 880 5.28 -41.58 15.38
N LYS A 881 6.02 -41.44 16.49
CA LYS A 881 7.42 -41.91 16.56
C LYS A 881 7.54 -43.41 16.36
N CYS A 882 6.69 -44.22 16.98
CA CYS A 882 6.66 -45.66 16.76
C CYS A 882 6.31 -46.01 15.31
N LEU A 883 5.37 -45.29 14.70
CA LEU A 883 5.01 -45.44 13.30
C LEU A 883 6.21 -45.14 12.39
N HIS A 884 6.86 -43.99 12.54
CA HIS A 884 8.03 -43.64 11.73
C HIS A 884 9.25 -44.53 12.01
N ALA A 885 9.39 -45.08 13.22
CA ALA A 885 10.45 -46.05 13.52
C ALA A 885 10.23 -47.41 12.83
N THR A 886 8.96 -47.79 12.60
CA THR A 886 8.59 -49.07 11.96
C THR A 886 8.31 -48.94 10.47
N ARG A 887 7.93 -47.73 10.01
CA ARG A 887 7.61 -47.33 8.64
C ARG A 887 8.15 -45.91 8.38
N PRO A 888 9.46 -45.76 8.16
CA PRO A 888 10.11 -44.46 7.97
C PRO A 888 9.65 -43.69 6.73
#